data_AF-A0A822MUY7-F1
#
_entry.id   AF-A0A822MUY7-F1
#
_cell.length_a   1.000
_cell.length_b   1.000
_cell.length_c   1.000
_cell.angle_alpha   90.00
_cell.angle_beta   90.00
_cell.angle_gamma   90.00
#
_symmetry.space_group_name_H-M   'P 1'
#
loop_
_entity.id
_entity.type
_entity.pdbx_description
1 polymer ?
#
loop_
_entity_poly.entity_id
_entity_poly.type
_entity_poly.pdbx_seq_one_letter_code
_entity_poly.pdbx_strand_id
1 'polypeptide(L)'
;MEATSFISTKMATKLLTVLTKVLKNNVDKRNKELVRINDIFGNCEELAKFYIQPNCQQVNPADELEDETISSIRAGVFETINKFLNRNILTRDGASQMFILADAGMGKTSLMMMVKLSHLMAFWPKDYECRLLKLGATTLNDISKIENKTKTVLLLDSLDEDTQCKQGGTNDRLTKILEATSCFYRVIITCRTQFFPETAESAFNTMGKISFNNYDCPLIYLSLFTNEQVDAYLEKRYPRSLRFILNRFDDPKQRDAKQSIKGIGSLQFRPFLLSHVETLLESHRQGATEYELYKGLVDTWLNREVIKLRQHHDKSVNKEDLLKACIWLAETMQRHNTHTVALKHIQQLCHRESHILLLKDSVERVIEGIDHIDIGTNSLLNRNSYGEFRFSHLSIREFLIVYGVEIGILVDKDDPFNKTDNMVKFIKTVNKYKVGLFFNERNGYLLTGFDVANNNQLANFDLKYASLEHSDLKNASLNSVNLRGANLEGANLDNAKLDGANLRGANLQGASLQGVNLKGANLSEANLEGACLNGALLDNANLSKANLIDAQLTTSIHGTGKQNSTSLKDVNLKMANLSKANLKGADLTGACLTEAKLQTSLLSGANLSNANLEHADLKGSTLSDVNLENANLKNADLVKVDFTNANLQGANLTGSELSEARLDKCNITDSQRGVAVFRKYKNEKRSKIAEI
;
A
#
# COMPACT_ATOMS: atom_id res chain seq x y z
N MET A 1 25.65 -44.59 14.25
CA MET A 1 25.70 -43.12 14.27
C MET A 1 25.75 -42.63 12.84
N GLU A 2 24.58 -42.55 12.20
CA GLU A 2 24.26 -41.64 11.10
C GLU A 2 22.81 -41.27 11.40
N ALA A 3 22.56 -39.98 11.68
CA ALA A 3 21.26 -39.47 12.01
C ALA A 3 20.35 -39.66 10.79
N THR A 4 19.27 -40.42 10.93
CA THR A 4 18.20 -40.51 9.96
C THR A 4 17.52 -39.15 9.81
N SER A 5 18.12 -38.28 8.99
CA SER A 5 17.52 -37.03 8.53
C SER A 5 16.32 -37.37 7.64
N PHE A 6 15.12 -36.90 7.98
CA PHE A 6 13.95 -37.02 7.09
C PHE A 6 13.70 -35.71 6.33
N ILE A 7 13.22 -35.87 5.08
CA ILE A 7 12.70 -34.86 4.14
C ILE A 7 13.72 -33.85 3.58
N SER A 8 14.46 -34.25 2.53
CA SER A 8 14.80 -33.26 1.50
C SER A 8 13.52 -32.78 0.81
N THR A 9 13.49 -31.55 0.31
CA THR A 9 12.38 -30.97 -0.48
C THR A 9 11.90 -31.87 -1.62
N LYS A 10 12.74 -32.78 -2.13
CA LYS A 10 12.39 -33.83 -3.12
C LYS A 10 11.58 -35.00 -2.57
N MET A 11 11.66 -35.31 -1.28
CA MET A 11 10.95 -36.43 -0.65
C MET A 11 9.53 -36.03 -0.21
N ALA A 12 9.30 -34.77 0.17
CA ALA A 12 7.97 -34.21 0.47
C ALA A 12 7.02 -34.29 -0.74
N THR A 13 7.53 -34.06 -1.95
CA THR A 13 6.76 -34.13 -3.20
C THR A 13 6.37 -35.56 -3.58
N LYS A 14 7.23 -36.55 -3.30
CA LYS A 14 6.89 -38.00 -3.38
C LYS A 14 5.91 -38.43 -2.27
N LEU A 15 6.03 -37.86 -1.07
CA LEU A 15 5.12 -38.06 0.08
C LEU A 15 3.67 -37.74 -0.30
N LEU A 16 3.48 -36.63 -1.02
CA LEU A 16 2.22 -36.05 -1.45
C LEU A 16 1.47 -36.86 -2.52
N THR A 17 2.21 -37.51 -3.43
CA THR A 17 1.64 -38.41 -4.45
C THR A 17 1.29 -39.79 -3.89
N VAL A 18 1.97 -40.21 -2.82
CA VAL A 18 1.67 -41.43 -2.06
C VAL A 18 0.50 -41.20 -1.08
N LEU A 19 0.36 -39.99 -0.53
CA LEU A 19 -0.71 -39.54 0.37
C LEU A 19 -2.12 -39.85 -0.19
N THR A 20 -2.40 -39.47 -1.45
CA THR A 20 -3.70 -39.75 -2.10
C THR A 20 -3.96 -41.23 -2.38
N LYS A 21 -2.90 -42.04 -2.49
CA LYS A 21 -2.99 -43.48 -2.76
C LYS A 21 -3.10 -44.31 -1.48
N VAL A 22 -2.47 -43.88 -0.39
CA VAL A 22 -2.49 -44.54 0.93
C VAL A 22 -3.79 -44.27 1.70
N LEU A 23 -4.41 -43.10 1.51
CA LEU A 23 -5.74 -42.77 2.06
C LEU A 23 -6.84 -43.76 1.63
N LYS A 24 -6.66 -44.47 0.50
CA LYS A 24 -7.62 -45.46 0.00
C LYS A 24 -7.53 -46.85 0.65
N ASN A 25 -6.45 -47.21 1.37
CA ASN A 25 -6.10 -48.64 1.56
C ASN A 25 -5.87 -49.14 3.02
N ASN A 26 -6.38 -48.51 4.10
CA ASN A 26 -6.31 -49.13 5.46
C ASN A 26 -7.43 -48.64 6.41
N VAL A 27 -8.35 -49.53 6.79
CA VAL A 27 -9.78 -49.19 6.72
C VAL A 27 -10.52 -48.79 8.01
N ASP A 28 -10.10 -49.13 9.24
CA ASP A 28 -10.99 -48.84 10.39
C ASP A 28 -10.48 -47.80 11.40
N LYS A 29 -9.37 -48.03 12.09
CA LYS A 29 -8.89 -47.11 13.15
C LYS A 29 -8.30 -45.80 12.59
N ARG A 30 -7.62 -45.87 11.43
CA ARG A 30 -7.06 -44.69 10.74
C ARG A 30 -8.15 -43.83 10.10
N ASN A 31 -9.13 -44.46 9.47
CA ASN A 31 -10.27 -43.76 8.88
C ASN A 31 -11.11 -43.06 9.95
N LYS A 32 -11.35 -43.68 11.11
CA LYS A 32 -12.05 -43.03 12.24
C LYS A 32 -11.31 -41.78 12.74
N GLU A 33 -9.99 -41.84 12.86
CA GLU A 33 -9.20 -40.68 13.28
C GLU A 33 -9.17 -39.58 12.21
N LEU A 34 -9.08 -39.94 10.92
CA LEU A 34 -9.13 -38.97 9.82
C LEU A 34 -10.49 -38.28 9.70
N VAL A 35 -11.59 -39.03 9.85
CA VAL A 35 -12.95 -38.47 9.91
C VAL A 35 -13.05 -37.50 11.07
N ARG A 36 -12.60 -37.89 12.28
CA ARG A 36 -12.60 -37.00 13.44
C ARG A 36 -11.80 -35.72 13.21
N ILE A 37 -10.60 -35.81 12.60
CA ILE A 37 -9.81 -34.61 12.31
C ILE A 37 -10.53 -33.74 11.27
N ASN A 38 -11.12 -34.33 10.24
CA ASN A 38 -11.88 -33.59 9.23
C ASN A 38 -13.09 -32.87 9.84
N ASP A 39 -13.81 -33.52 10.75
CA ASP A 39 -14.99 -32.96 11.42
C ASP A 39 -14.64 -31.76 12.32
N ILE A 40 -13.48 -31.81 12.99
CA ILE A 40 -13.07 -30.78 13.96
C ILE A 40 -12.24 -29.66 13.33
N PHE A 41 -11.34 -29.99 12.40
CA PHE A 41 -10.31 -29.08 11.89
C PHE A 41 -10.42 -28.79 10.39
N GLY A 42 -11.32 -29.47 9.67
CA GLY A 42 -11.53 -29.30 8.24
C GLY A 42 -10.71 -30.26 7.37
N ASN A 43 -10.82 -30.09 6.05
CA ASN A 43 -10.38 -31.07 5.06
C ASN A 43 -8.85 -31.28 5.04
N CYS A 44 -8.39 -32.38 5.65
CA CYS A 44 -6.99 -32.79 5.69
C CYS A 44 -6.40 -33.11 4.32
N GLU A 45 -7.19 -33.67 3.41
CA GLU A 45 -6.70 -34.11 2.10
C GLU A 45 -6.39 -32.92 1.21
N GLU A 46 -7.29 -31.93 1.21
CA GLU A 46 -7.11 -30.69 0.48
C GLU A 46 -5.94 -29.88 1.06
N LEU A 47 -5.85 -29.79 2.39
CA LEU A 47 -4.71 -29.17 3.04
C LEU A 47 -3.40 -29.81 2.60
N ALA A 48 -3.31 -31.15 2.67
CA ALA A 48 -2.10 -31.87 2.34
C ALA A 48 -1.60 -31.58 0.92
N LYS A 49 -2.51 -31.46 -0.07
CA LYS A 49 -2.18 -31.18 -1.48
C LYS A 49 -1.38 -29.91 -1.68
N PHE A 50 -1.72 -28.86 -0.95
CA PHE A 50 -1.15 -27.51 -1.15
C PHE A 50 -0.29 -27.03 0.01
N TYR A 51 -0.14 -27.85 1.07
CA TYR A 51 0.60 -27.45 2.26
C TYR A 51 2.05 -27.06 1.95
N ILE A 52 2.43 -25.87 2.38
CA ILE A 52 3.82 -25.41 2.44
C ILE A 52 4.19 -25.27 3.91
N GLN A 53 5.33 -25.85 4.29
CA GLN A 53 5.85 -25.77 5.64
C GLN A 53 6.22 -24.32 5.95
N PRO A 54 5.67 -23.70 7.02
CA PRO A 54 6.10 -22.38 7.46
C PRO A 54 7.49 -22.44 8.11
N ASN A 55 8.19 -21.31 8.03
CA ASN A 55 9.37 -21.08 8.86
C ASN A 55 8.93 -20.64 10.26
N CYS A 56 9.86 -20.71 11.21
CA CYS A 56 9.67 -20.24 12.57
C CYS A 56 10.90 -19.51 13.08
N GLN A 57 10.71 -18.68 14.09
CA GLN A 57 11.71 -17.85 14.74
C GLN A 57 11.49 -17.81 16.25
N GLN A 58 12.48 -17.34 17.01
CA GLN A 58 12.44 -17.30 18.47
C GLN A 58 12.00 -15.96 19.05
N VAL A 59 11.77 -14.96 18.19
CA VAL A 59 11.38 -13.59 18.54
C VAL A 59 10.01 -13.30 17.93
N ASN A 60 9.18 -12.56 18.67
CA ASN A 60 7.86 -12.15 18.19
C ASN A 60 8.00 -11.27 16.93
N PRO A 61 7.43 -11.66 15.78
CA PRO A 61 7.51 -10.86 14.54
C PRO A 61 6.76 -9.52 14.63
N ALA A 62 5.88 -9.33 15.62
CA ALA A 62 5.11 -8.09 15.77
C ALA A 62 5.83 -7.02 16.62
N ASP A 63 6.85 -7.39 17.39
CA ASP A 63 7.64 -6.46 18.22
C ASP A 63 8.84 -5.87 17.43
N GLU A 64 8.95 -6.19 16.14
CA GLU A 64 9.86 -5.55 15.18
C GLU A 64 9.38 -4.11 14.88
N LEU A 65 9.42 -3.23 15.88
CA LEU A 65 9.54 -1.79 15.66
C LEU A 65 10.98 -1.52 15.23
N GLU A 66 11.17 -1.20 13.96
CA GLU A 66 12.17 -0.28 13.37
C GLU A 66 13.65 -0.36 13.80
N ASP A 67 14.12 -1.38 14.53
CA ASP A 67 15.55 -1.63 14.72
C ASP A 67 16.00 -2.70 13.71
N GLU A 68 16.61 -2.24 12.60
CA GLU A 68 17.23 -3.07 11.53
C GLU A 68 18.32 -4.05 12.03
N THR A 69 18.59 -4.11 13.34
CA THR A 69 19.73 -4.79 13.94
C THR A 69 19.46 -6.25 14.36
N ILE A 70 18.21 -6.70 14.50
CA ILE A 70 17.90 -8.09 14.87
C ILE A 70 17.51 -8.91 13.64
N SER A 71 18.50 -9.47 12.93
CA SER A 71 18.25 -10.51 11.94
C SER A 71 17.73 -11.77 12.64
N SER A 72 16.41 -12.00 12.61
CA SER A 72 15.81 -13.20 13.18
C SER A 72 16.19 -14.44 12.36
N ILE A 73 16.98 -15.35 12.94
CA ILE A 73 17.34 -16.62 12.31
C ILE A 73 16.05 -17.45 12.16
N ARG A 74 15.63 -17.67 10.92
CA ARG A 74 14.46 -18.49 10.59
C ARG A 74 14.87 -19.95 10.37
N ALA A 75 14.12 -20.86 10.96
CA ALA A 75 14.30 -22.31 10.80
C ALA A 75 12.99 -22.98 10.33
N GLY A 76 13.10 -24.14 9.68
CA GLY A 76 11.92 -24.91 9.29
C GLY A 76 11.18 -25.45 10.51
N VAL A 77 9.87 -25.19 10.62
CA VAL A 77 9.13 -25.55 11.85
C VAL A 77 9.15 -27.04 12.21
N PHE A 78 9.13 -27.96 11.23
CA PHE A 78 9.23 -29.39 11.52
C PHE A 78 10.59 -29.78 12.08
N GLU A 79 11.67 -29.16 11.61
CA GLU A 79 13.01 -29.40 12.16
C GLU A 79 13.05 -28.97 13.63
N THR A 80 12.48 -27.81 13.94
CA THR A 80 12.40 -27.28 15.30
C THR A 80 11.56 -28.16 16.22
N ILE A 81 10.40 -28.62 15.76
CA ILE A 81 9.55 -29.56 16.50
C ILE A 81 10.30 -30.88 16.72
N ASN A 82 10.96 -31.43 15.70
CA ASN A 82 11.71 -32.67 15.82
C ASN A 82 12.87 -32.55 16.83
N LYS A 83 13.60 -31.43 16.81
CA LYS A 83 14.62 -31.14 17.83
C LYS A 83 14.02 -31.17 19.22
N PHE A 84 12.86 -30.55 19.43
CA PHE A 84 12.14 -30.54 20.72
C PHE A 84 11.70 -31.92 21.18
N LEU A 85 11.10 -32.72 20.28
CA LEU A 85 10.64 -34.07 20.60
C LEU A 85 11.77 -35.01 21.01
N ASN A 86 13.00 -34.77 20.55
CA ASN A 86 14.18 -35.59 20.83
C ASN A 86 15.12 -34.99 21.90
N ARG A 87 14.76 -33.88 22.55
CA ARG A 87 15.59 -33.31 23.64
C ARG A 87 15.65 -34.28 24.83
N ASN A 88 16.82 -34.39 25.47
CA ASN A 88 16.90 -35.00 26.80
C ASN A 88 16.35 -34.01 27.82
N ILE A 89 15.27 -34.39 28.51
CA ILE A 89 14.64 -33.55 29.52
C ILE A 89 15.09 -34.02 30.90
N LEU A 90 15.70 -33.13 31.68
CA LEU A 90 16.17 -33.39 33.04
C LEU A 90 15.13 -33.02 34.11
N THR A 91 14.24 -32.06 33.81
CA THR A 91 13.23 -31.51 34.73
C THR A 91 11.87 -31.36 34.03
N ARG A 92 10.76 -31.59 34.75
CA ARG A 92 9.38 -31.50 34.21
C ARG A 92 8.68 -30.18 34.55
N ASP A 93 9.47 -29.12 34.66
CA ASP A 93 9.14 -27.72 34.93
C ASP A 93 8.78 -26.96 33.64
N GLY A 94 7.96 -27.54 32.75
CA GLY A 94 7.57 -26.90 31.48
C GLY A 94 8.45 -27.27 30.28
N ALA A 95 9.61 -27.88 30.51
CA ALA A 95 10.51 -28.32 29.43
C ALA A 95 9.88 -29.36 28.47
N SER A 96 8.81 -30.04 28.88
CA SER A 96 8.04 -31.00 28.05
C SER A 96 6.92 -30.36 27.24
N GLN A 97 6.63 -29.08 27.44
CA GLN A 97 5.55 -28.34 26.79
C GLN A 97 6.12 -27.22 25.93
N MET A 98 5.85 -27.24 24.63
CA MET A 98 6.26 -26.18 23.70
C MET A 98 5.07 -25.34 23.28
N PHE A 99 5.26 -24.02 23.25
CA PHE A 99 4.30 -23.09 22.64
C PHE A 99 4.70 -22.75 21.22
N ILE A 100 3.71 -22.75 20.33
CA ILE A 100 3.82 -22.23 18.97
C ILE A 100 2.84 -21.05 18.83
N LEU A 101 3.40 -19.84 18.78
CA LEU A 101 2.64 -18.61 18.66
C LEU A 101 2.67 -18.09 17.22
N ALA A 102 1.56 -17.52 16.77
CA ALA A 102 1.51 -16.83 15.48
C ALA A 102 0.23 -16.00 15.37
N ASP A 103 0.22 -15.03 14.46
CA ASP A 103 -1.00 -14.31 14.10
C ASP A 103 -2.09 -15.23 13.50
N ALA A 104 -3.29 -14.66 13.39
CA ALA A 104 -4.38 -15.21 12.60
C ALA A 104 -3.92 -15.58 11.17
N GLY A 105 -4.37 -16.72 10.65
CA GLY A 105 -4.11 -17.13 9.27
C GLY A 105 -2.67 -17.57 8.94
N MET A 106 -1.78 -17.66 9.93
CA MET A 106 -0.38 -18.09 9.76
C MET A 106 -0.18 -19.61 9.66
N GLY A 107 -1.25 -20.39 9.72
CA GLY A 107 -1.20 -21.85 9.53
C GLY A 107 -0.90 -22.67 10.79
N LYS A 108 -1.21 -22.18 12.00
CA LYS A 108 -1.06 -22.94 13.27
C LYS A 108 -1.83 -24.27 13.25
N THR A 109 -3.13 -24.23 13.01
CA THR A 109 -3.98 -25.42 12.88
C THR A 109 -3.53 -26.32 11.75
N SER A 110 -3.17 -25.74 10.59
CA SER A 110 -2.63 -26.49 9.46
C SER A 110 -1.35 -27.26 9.82
N LEU A 111 -0.45 -26.63 10.60
CA LEU A 111 0.75 -27.29 11.11
C LEU A 111 0.39 -28.44 12.05
N MET A 112 -0.52 -28.24 13.01
CA MET A 112 -0.95 -29.29 13.94
C MET A 112 -1.55 -30.51 13.20
N MET A 113 -2.41 -30.26 12.22
CA MET A 113 -2.95 -31.30 11.35
C MET A 113 -1.84 -32.03 10.60
N MET A 114 -0.88 -31.30 10.01
CA MET A 114 0.22 -31.92 9.26
C MET A 114 1.18 -32.72 10.13
N VAL A 115 1.44 -32.32 11.37
CA VAL A 115 2.21 -33.13 12.35
C VAL A 115 1.47 -34.44 12.62
N LYS A 116 0.17 -34.37 12.91
CA LYS A 116 -0.67 -35.56 13.17
C LYS A 116 -0.77 -36.50 11.97
N LEU A 117 -0.96 -35.95 10.76
CA LEU A 117 -1.01 -36.72 9.53
C LEU A 117 0.33 -37.41 9.25
N SER A 118 1.45 -36.72 9.47
CA SER A 118 2.80 -37.29 9.31
C SER A 118 3.03 -38.49 10.24
N HIS A 119 2.53 -38.41 11.48
CA HIS A 119 2.54 -39.53 12.43
C HIS A 119 1.66 -40.70 11.98
N LEU A 120 0.40 -40.44 11.60
CA LEU A 120 -0.54 -41.48 11.14
C LEU A 120 -0.02 -42.26 9.93
N MET A 121 0.75 -41.59 9.08
CA MET A 121 1.33 -42.14 7.86
C MET A 121 2.73 -42.74 8.04
N ALA A 122 3.21 -42.90 9.27
CA ALA A 122 4.51 -43.48 9.59
C ALA A 122 5.73 -42.71 9.06
N PHE A 123 5.57 -41.43 8.73
CA PHE A 123 6.65 -40.54 8.28
C PHE A 123 7.33 -39.80 9.43
N TRP A 124 6.87 -40.02 10.65
CA TRP A 124 7.39 -39.46 11.90
C TRP A 124 7.60 -40.61 12.90
N PRO A 125 8.60 -40.56 13.81
CA PRO A 125 8.90 -41.65 14.75
C PRO A 125 7.66 -42.24 15.44
N LYS A 126 7.59 -43.58 15.50
CA LYS A 126 6.47 -44.35 16.07
C LYS A 126 6.64 -44.73 17.54
N ASP A 127 7.72 -44.30 18.17
CA ASP A 127 8.05 -44.67 19.54
C ASP A 127 7.08 -44.05 20.57
N TYR A 128 6.14 -43.21 20.10
CA TYR A 128 5.07 -42.58 20.86
C TYR A 128 3.74 -42.55 20.07
N GLU A 129 2.64 -42.50 20.81
CA GLU A 129 1.33 -42.11 20.29
C GLU A 129 1.30 -40.60 20.00
N CYS A 130 0.44 -40.16 19.08
CA CYS A 130 0.17 -38.74 18.84
C CYS A 130 -1.33 -38.48 18.92
N ARG A 131 -1.76 -37.54 19.76
CA ARG A 131 -3.16 -37.13 19.91
C ARG A 131 -3.30 -35.65 19.56
N LEU A 132 -4.33 -35.29 18.81
CA LEU A 132 -4.66 -33.92 18.44
C LEU A 132 -6.02 -33.56 19.02
N LEU A 133 -6.08 -32.50 19.82
CA LEU A 133 -7.30 -31.97 20.43
C LEU A 133 -7.41 -30.48 20.18
N LYS A 134 -8.65 -30.00 20.01
CA LYS A 134 -8.97 -28.58 20.01
C LYS A 134 -9.22 -28.15 21.45
N LEU A 135 -8.64 -27.02 21.86
CA LEU A 135 -8.83 -26.48 23.19
C LEU A 135 -10.25 -25.90 23.35
N GLY A 136 -10.87 -26.14 24.51
CA GLY A 136 -12.24 -25.77 24.81
C GLY A 136 -12.70 -26.29 26.17
N ALA A 137 -13.97 -26.09 26.51
CA ALA A 137 -14.49 -26.39 27.85
C ALA A 137 -14.21 -27.83 28.35
N THR A 138 -14.24 -28.83 27.46
CA THR A 138 -14.04 -30.25 27.83
C THR A 138 -12.58 -30.70 27.89
N THR A 139 -11.62 -29.86 27.49
CA THR A 139 -10.21 -30.26 27.31
C THR A 139 -9.63 -31.02 28.48
N LEU A 140 -9.79 -30.54 29.73
CA LEU A 140 -9.19 -31.20 30.90
C LEU A 140 -9.75 -32.62 31.12
N ASN A 141 -11.05 -32.82 30.83
CA ASN A 141 -11.68 -34.13 30.88
C ASN A 141 -11.22 -35.03 29.73
N ASP A 142 -10.97 -34.45 28.55
CA ASP A 142 -10.46 -35.22 27.42
C ASP A 142 -9.00 -35.65 27.64
N ILE A 143 -8.18 -34.79 28.25
CA ILE A 143 -6.80 -35.09 28.66
C ILE A 143 -6.75 -36.18 29.73
N SER A 144 -7.66 -36.15 30.70
CA SER A 144 -7.68 -37.13 31.80
C SER A 144 -7.92 -38.56 31.30
N LYS A 145 -8.74 -38.72 30.25
CA LYS A 145 -9.08 -40.00 29.60
C LYS A 145 -7.97 -40.60 28.72
N ILE A 146 -6.89 -39.87 28.45
CA ILE A 146 -5.80 -40.39 27.62
C ILE A 146 -4.95 -41.36 28.42
N GLU A 147 -4.89 -42.61 27.97
CA GLU A 147 -3.99 -43.65 28.50
C GLU A 147 -2.55 -43.46 27.97
N ASN A 148 -1.56 -44.10 28.61
CA ASN A 148 -0.15 -44.09 28.18
C ASN A 148 0.46 -42.69 27.95
N LYS A 149 0.13 -41.72 28.83
CA LYS A 149 0.57 -40.32 28.73
C LYS A 149 2.09 -40.19 28.51
N THR A 150 2.91 -40.95 29.23
CA THR A 150 4.38 -40.92 29.16
C THR A 150 4.97 -41.35 27.82
N LYS A 151 4.17 -41.97 26.94
CA LYS A 151 4.52 -42.33 25.55
C LYS A 151 3.63 -41.60 24.55
N THR A 152 3.03 -40.48 24.92
CA THR A 152 2.08 -39.75 24.06
C THR A 152 2.56 -38.32 23.82
N VAL A 153 2.68 -37.93 22.55
CA VAL A 153 2.76 -36.55 22.10
C VAL A 153 1.35 -35.98 22.01
N LEU A 154 1.06 -34.93 22.77
CA LEU A 154 -0.22 -34.27 22.78
C LEU A 154 -0.13 -32.93 22.03
N LEU A 155 -0.95 -32.77 20.99
CA LEU A 155 -1.11 -31.54 20.24
C LEU A 155 -2.41 -30.87 20.70
N LEU A 156 -2.30 -29.67 21.25
CA LEU A 156 -3.41 -28.86 21.72
C LEU A 156 -3.50 -27.60 20.85
N ASP A 157 -4.54 -27.53 20.01
CA ASP A 157 -4.70 -26.43 19.06
C ASP A 157 -5.67 -25.36 19.58
N SER A 158 -5.35 -24.09 19.28
CA SER A 158 -6.20 -22.90 19.48
C SER A 158 -6.53 -22.59 20.94
N LEU A 159 -5.51 -22.36 21.78
CA LEU A 159 -5.72 -21.87 23.16
C LEU A 159 -6.52 -20.56 23.19
N ASP A 160 -6.35 -19.72 22.17
CA ASP A 160 -7.12 -18.49 21.98
C ASP A 160 -8.61 -18.70 21.71
N GLU A 161 -9.04 -19.92 21.36
CA GLU A 161 -10.45 -20.29 21.17
C GLU A 161 -11.03 -21.07 22.37
N ASP A 162 -10.27 -21.30 23.44
CA ASP A 162 -10.80 -21.94 24.64
C ASP A 162 -11.78 -20.99 25.35
N THR A 163 -13.06 -21.36 25.36
CA THR A 163 -14.13 -20.56 25.96
C THR A 163 -13.93 -20.31 27.46
N GLN A 164 -13.12 -21.13 28.15
CA GLN A 164 -12.77 -20.95 29.55
C GLN A 164 -11.66 -19.90 29.78
N CYS A 165 -10.97 -19.47 28.71
CA CYS A 165 -10.00 -18.36 28.78
C CYS A 165 -10.67 -16.98 28.72
N LYS A 166 -11.97 -16.90 28.40
CA LYS A 166 -12.72 -15.63 28.33
C LYS A 166 -12.81 -14.97 29.72
N GLN A 167 -12.86 -13.63 29.76
CA GLN A 167 -12.96 -12.79 30.98
C GLN A 167 -11.68 -12.73 31.88
N GLY A 168 -10.48 -12.81 31.29
CA GLY A 168 -9.23 -12.66 32.06
C GLY A 168 -8.76 -13.93 32.79
N GLY A 169 -9.40 -15.08 32.54
CA GLY A 169 -9.07 -16.38 33.12
C GLY A 169 -7.93 -17.14 32.42
N THR A 170 -7.30 -16.58 31.39
CA THR A 170 -6.27 -17.25 30.57
C THR A 170 -5.13 -17.83 31.42
N ASN A 171 -4.67 -17.10 32.44
CA ASN A 171 -3.58 -17.54 33.32
C ASN A 171 -3.95 -18.78 34.14
N ASP A 172 -5.10 -18.76 34.81
CA ASP A 172 -5.58 -19.90 35.60
C ASP A 172 -5.84 -21.12 34.71
N ARG A 173 -6.49 -20.89 33.56
CA ARG A 173 -6.77 -21.95 32.59
C ARG A 173 -5.50 -22.58 32.03
N LEU A 174 -4.50 -21.77 31.67
CA LEU A 174 -3.22 -22.24 31.19
C LEU A 174 -2.46 -23.03 32.26
N THR A 175 -2.46 -22.56 33.51
CA THR A 175 -1.86 -23.27 34.65
C THR A 175 -2.43 -24.69 34.75
N LYS A 176 -3.77 -24.83 34.75
CA LYS A 176 -4.45 -26.13 34.82
C LYS A 176 -4.11 -27.04 33.64
N ILE A 177 -3.96 -26.49 32.43
CA ILE A 177 -3.56 -27.25 31.24
C ILE A 177 -2.10 -27.73 31.39
N LEU A 178 -1.18 -26.88 31.84
CA LEU A 178 0.23 -27.25 32.04
C LEU A 178 0.37 -28.36 33.10
N GLU A 179 -0.34 -28.24 34.22
CA GLU A 179 -0.39 -29.27 35.27
C GLU A 179 -0.93 -30.60 34.75
N ALA A 180 -2.09 -30.58 34.08
CA ALA A 180 -2.74 -31.78 33.55
C ALA A 180 -1.90 -32.49 32.47
N THR A 181 -0.99 -31.77 31.82
CA THR A 181 -0.18 -32.28 30.71
C THR A 181 1.28 -32.58 31.08
N SER A 182 1.70 -32.29 32.31
CA SER A 182 3.06 -32.51 32.84
C SER A 182 3.57 -33.96 32.76
N CYS A 183 2.65 -34.94 32.69
CA CYS A 183 2.99 -36.36 32.62
C CYS A 183 3.07 -36.93 31.20
N PHE A 184 2.84 -36.10 30.17
CA PHE A 184 2.93 -36.54 28.78
C PHE A 184 4.38 -36.67 28.31
N TYR A 185 4.61 -37.43 27.23
CA TYR A 185 5.93 -37.48 26.61
C TYR A 185 6.35 -36.08 26.16
N ARG A 186 5.51 -35.43 25.35
CA ARG A 186 5.66 -34.04 24.92
C ARG A 186 4.29 -33.42 24.66
N VAL A 187 4.22 -32.11 24.78
CA VAL A 187 3.01 -31.35 24.51
C VAL A 187 3.37 -30.19 23.60
N ILE A 188 2.56 -29.94 22.58
CA ILE A 188 2.67 -28.76 21.73
C ILE A 188 1.35 -28.02 21.81
N ILE A 189 1.41 -26.75 22.19
CA ILE A 189 0.24 -25.90 22.37
C ILE A 189 0.33 -24.74 21.40
N THR A 190 -0.70 -24.56 20.55
CA THR A 190 -0.79 -23.38 19.69
C THR A 190 -1.63 -22.30 20.34
N CYS A 191 -1.23 -21.05 20.14
CA CYS A 191 -2.00 -19.89 20.55
C CYS A 191 -1.70 -18.73 19.61
N ARG A 192 -2.57 -17.72 19.56
CA ARG A 192 -2.21 -16.44 18.95
C ARG A 192 -1.24 -15.68 19.85
N THR A 193 -0.24 -15.04 19.25
CA THR A 193 0.76 -14.26 19.98
C THR A 193 0.12 -13.27 20.96
N GLN A 194 -0.88 -12.51 20.48
CA GLN A 194 -1.61 -11.51 21.26
C GLN A 194 -2.56 -12.07 22.34
N PHE A 195 -2.91 -13.34 22.28
CA PHE A 195 -3.76 -14.00 23.28
C PHE A 195 -2.94 -14.70 24.37
N PHE A 196 -1.63 -14.81 24.15
CA PHE A 196 -0.75 -15.33 25.17
C PHE A 196 -0.60 -14.27 26.29
N PRO A 197 -0.64 -14.67 27.57
CA PRO A 197 -0.45 -13.73 28.67
C PRO A 197 0.91 -13.05 28.58
N GLU A 198 0.95 -11.73 28.74
CA GLU A 198 2.21 -11.02 28.97
C GLU A 198 2.63 -11.32 30.41
N THR A 199 3.81 -11.91 30.58
CA THR A 199 4.37 -12.12 31.92
C THR A 199 5.15 -10.88 32.28
N ALA A 200 4.93 -10.34 33.48
CA ALA A 200 5.59 -9.14 34.00
C ALA A 200 7.13 -9.23 34.06
N GLU A 201 7.70 -10.39 33.72
CA GLU A 201 9.14 -10.68 33.68
C GLU A 201 9.70 -10.96 32.26
N SER A 202 8.94 -10.77 31.17
CA SER A 202 9.53 -10.85 29.81
C SER A 202 10.21 -9.55 29.36
N ALA A 203 10.38 -8.59 30.28
CA ALA A 203 11.34 -7.50 30.16
C ALA A 203 12.76 -8.09 30.15
N PHE A 204 13.29 -8.30 28.94
CA PHE A 204 14.69 -8.65 28.61
C PHE A 204 15.10 -10.14 28.78
N ASN A 205 15.37 -10.79 27.63
CA ASN A 205 16.42 -11.80 27.42
C ASN A 205 16.20 -13.30 27.75
N THR A 206 15.14 -13.94 27.25
CA THR A 206 15.30 -15.37 26.89
C THR A 206 14.68 -15.71 25.54
N MET A 207 15.46 -15.60 24.46
CA MET A 207 15.03 -15.99 23.11
C MET A 207 14.51 -17.44 23.12
N GLY A 208 13.30 -17.63 22.60
CA GLY A 208 12.72 -18.95 22.39
C GLY A 208 12.27 -19.70 23.64
N LYS A 209 12.00 -18.99 24.75
CA LYS A 209 11.37 -19.54 25.95
C LYS A 209 10.32 -18.59 26.52
N ILE A 210 9.40 -19.14 27.29
CA ILE A 210 8.43 -18.40 28.09
C ILE A 210 8.30 -19.02 29.47
N SER A 211 8.38 -18.15 30.49
CA SER A 211 8.27 -18.52 31.89
C SER A 211 6.91 -18.11 32.41
N PHE A 212 6.16 -19.06 32.97
CA PHE A 212 4.82 -18.85 33.48
C PHE A 212 4.62 -19.63 34.79
N ASN A 213 4.39 -18.92 35.89
CA ASN A 213 4.46 -19.48 37.25
C ASN A 213 5.77 -20.26 37.45
N ASN A 214 5.70 -21.57 37.69
CA ASN A 214 6.86 -22.45 37.86
C ASN A 214 7.20 -23.25 36.58
N TYR A 215 6.72 -22.83 35.41
CA TYR A 215 6.91 -23.53 34.13
C TYR A 215 7.75 -22.70 33.17
N ASP A 216 8.88 -23.24 32.74
CA ASP A 216 9.75 -22.73 31.68
C ASP A 216 9.54 -23.53 30.38
N CYS A 217 8.69 -23.01 29.51
CA CYS A 217 8.28 -23.67 28.28
C CYS A 217 9.07 -23.14 27.07
N PRO A 218 9.62 -24.00 26.18
CA PRO A 218 10.11 -23.55 24.88
C PRO A 218 9.03 -22.83 24.07
N LEU A 219 9.41 -21.74 23.42
CA LEU A 219 8.52 -20.91 22.62
C LEU A 219 9.09 -20.70 21.21
N ILE A 220 8.24 -20.82 20.20
CA ILE A 220 8.56 -20.42 18.83
C ILE A 220 7.40 -19.64 18.21
N TYR A 221 7.74 -18.76 17.28
CA TYR A 221 6.80 -18.00 16.48
C TYR A 221 6.79 -18.48 15.04
N LEU A 222 5.63 -18.69 14.42
CA LEU A 222 5.57 -18.94 12.97
C LEU A 222 5.87 -17.64 12.23
N SER A 223 6.79 -17.70 11.27
CA SER A 223 7.16 -16.58 10.42
C SER A 223 6.22 -16.48 9.21
N LEU A 224 6.11 -15.28 8.66
CA LEU A 224 5.53 -15.05 7.33
C LEU A 224 6.23 -15.94 6.29
N PHE A 225 5.48 -16.33 5.25
CA PHE A 225 6.08 -17.02 4.12
C PHE A 225 7.13 -16.13 3.48
N THR A 226 8.21 -16.76 3.02
CA THR A 226 9.19 -16.18 2.12
C THR A 226 8.67 -16.17 0.69
N ASN A 227 9.30 -15.41 -0.20
CA ASN A 227 8.97 -15.44 -1.63
C ASN A 227 9.05 -16.87 -2.18
N GLU A 228 10.04 -17.65 -1.75
CA GLU A 228 10.22 -19.04 -2.14
C GLU A 228 9.06 -19.93 -1.69
N GLN A 229 8.53 -19.70 -0.48
CA GLN A 229 7.36 -20.44 0.04
C GLN A 229 6.06 -20.06 -0.68
N VAL A 230 5.88 -18.78 -1.03
CA VAL A 230 4.75 -18.33 -1.86
C VAL A 230 4.82 -18.97 -3.25
N ASP A 231 5.99 -18.92 -3.88
CA ASP A 231 6.21 -19.51 -5.19
C ASP A 231 5.96 -21.03 -5.19
N ALA A 232 6.47 -21.73 -4.17
CA ALA A 232 6.23 -23.16 -4.00
C ALA A 232 4.74 -23.48 -3.80
N TYR A 233 4.00 -22.63 -3.09
CA TYR A 233 2.55 -22.78 -2.94
C TYR A 233 1.85 -22.68 -4.29
N LEU A 234 2.18 -21.67 -5.08
CA LEU A 234 1.58 -21.45 -6.40
C LEU A 234 1.95 -22.51 -7.41
N GLU A 235 3.16 -23.05 -7.34
CA GLU A 235 3.58 -24.18 -8.16
C GLU A 235 2.81 -25.46 -7.85
N LYS A 236 2.44 -25.68 -6.58
CA LYS A 236 1.56 -26.79 -6.20
C LYS A 236 0.11 -26.58 -6.64
N ARG A 237 -0.42 -25.35 -6.50
CA ARG A 237 -1.81 -25.04 -6.86
C ARG A 237 -2.02 -25.00 -8.38
N TYR A 238 -1.03 -24.49 -9.11
CA TYR A 238 -1.01 -24.36 -10.56
C TYR A 238 0.22 -25.05 -11.15
N PRO A 239 0.22 -26.39 -11.20
CA PRO A 239 1.34 -27.15 -11.75
C PRO A 239 1.48 -26.87 -13.24
N ARG A 240 2.73 -26.70 -13.70
CA ARG A 240 3.03 -26.49 -15.12
C ARG A 240 2.60 -27.69 -15.95
N SER A 241 1.95 -27.44 -17.08
CA SER A 241 1.71 -28.52 -18.06
C SER A 241 3.05 -29.05 -18.61
N LEU A 242 3.09 -30.37 -18.89
CA LEU A 242 4.22 -31.06 -19.52
C LEU A 242 4.76 -30.33 -20.76
N ARG A 243 3.87 -29.68 -21.53
CA ARG A 243 4.22 -28.88 -22.71
C ARG A 243 5.11 -27.70 -22.37
N PHE A 244 4.85 -26.98 -21.28
CA PHE A 244 5.63 -25.82 -20.87
C PHE A 244 6.95 -26.23 -20.21
N ILE A 245 6.94 -27.34 -19.48
CA ILE A 245 8.16 -27.92 -18.87
C ILE A 245 9.18 -28.31 -19.95
N LEU A 246 8.76 -29.07 -20.96
CA LEU A 246 9.64 -29.56 -22.03
C LEU A 246 10.24 -28.42 -22.86
N ASN A 247 9.46 -27.37 -23.07
CA ASN A 247 9.87 -26.24 -23.90
C ASN A 247 10.51 -25.09 -23.10
N ARG A 248 10.73 -25.25 -21.78
CA ARG A 248 11.25 -24.21 -20.86
C ARG A 248 10.51 -22.87 -20.95
N PHE A 249 9.23 -22.88 -21.27
CA PHE A 249 8.38 -21.69 -21.27
C PHE A 249 7.67 -21.54 -19.92
N ASP A 250 7.33 -20.30 -19.56
CA ASP A 250 6.47 -20.04 -18.41
C ASP A 250 5.04 -20.50 -18.72
N ASP A 251 4.42 -21.21 -17.78
CA ASP A 251 3.00 -21.55 -17.86
C ASP A 251 2.18 -20.27 -17.64
N PRO A 252 1.34 -19.84 -18.61
CA PRO A 252 0.60 -18.59 -18.49
C PRO A 252 -0.25 -18.51 -17.23
N LYS A 253 -0.88 -19.62 -16.81
CA LYS A 253 -1.74 -19.62 -15.62
C LYS A 253 -0.94 -19.42 -14.34
N GLN A 254 0.26 -19.98 -14.28
CA GLN A 254 1.16 -19.80 -13.14
C GLN A 254 1.78 -18.41 -13.13
N ARG A 255 2.14 -17.88 -14.31
CA ARG A 255 2.66 -16.52 -14.47
C ARG A 255 1.63 -15.48 -14.04
N ASP A 256 0.39 -15.63 -14.49
CA ASP A 256 -0.74 -14.80 -14.07
C ASP A 256 -0.88 -14.84 -12.53
N ALA A 257 -0.88 -16.03 -11.93
CA ALA A 257 -0.99 -16.20 -10.48
C ALA A 257 0.12 -15.50 -9.70
N LYS A 258 1.37 -15.63 -10.14
CA LYS A 258 2.52 -14.94 -9.52
C LYS A 258 2.40 -13.43 -9.67
N GLN A 259 1.97 -12.93 -10.82
CA GLN A 259 1.80 -11.49 -11.04
C GLN A 259 0.66 -10.92 -10.19
N SER A 260 -0.47 -11.62 -10.11
CA SER A 260 -1.62 -11.19 -9.31
C SER A 260 -1.32 -11.14 -7.82
N ILE A 261 -0.61 -12.13 -7.29
CA ILE A 261 -0.25 -12.17 -5.87
C ILE A 261 0.79 -11.13 -5.50
N LYS A 262 1.74 -10.81 -6.39
CA LYS A 262 2.67 -9.71 -6.13
C LYS A 262 1.96 -8.37 -5.97
N GLY A 263 0.77 -8.22 -6.58
CA GLY A 263 -0.07 -7.03 -6.47
C GLY A 263 -0.71 -6.79 -5.10
N ILE A 264 -0.73 -7.77 -4.18
CA ILE A 264 -1.30 -7.60 -2.82
C ILE A 264 -0.24 -7.33 -1.74
N GLY A 265 0.97 -6.93 -2.14
CA GLY A 265 1.97 -6.42 -1.22
C GLY A 265 2.39 -7.43 -0.14
N SER A 266 2.37 -7.02 1.13
CA SER A 266 2.79 -7.85 2.27
C SER A 266 1.80 -8.96 2.64
N LEU A 267 0.56 -8.87 2.16
CA LEU A 267 -0.46 -9.89 2.42
C LEU A 267 -0.17 -11.22 1.72
N GLN A 268 0.60 -11.20 0.62
CA GLN A 268 0.98 -12.42 -0.10
C GLN A 268 1.70 -13.44 0.77
N PHE A 269 2.35 -12.98 1.85
CA PHE A 269 3.13 -13.84 2.72
C PHE A 269 2.29 -14.54 3.81
N ARG A 270 0.96 -14.33 3.82
CA ARG A 270 0.04 -14.97 4.77
C ARG A 270 -0.63 -16.19 4.13
N PRO A 271 -0.40 -17.42 4.65
CA PRO A 271 -0.93 -18.65 4.06
C PRO A 271 -2.44 -18.66 3.86
N PHE A 272 -3.21 -18.09 4.80
CA PHE A 272 -4.66 -17.99 4.68
C PHE A 272 -5.12 -17.16 3.47
N LEU A 273 -4.39 -16.11 3.10
CA LEU A 273 -4.77 -15.29 1.94
C LEU A 273 -4.41 -15.99 0.64
N LEU A 274 -3.27 -16.71 0.62
CA LEU A 274 -2.90 -17.58 -0.49
C LEU A 274 -3.92 -18.71 -0.73
N SER A 275 -4.61 -19.19 0.30
CA SER A 275 -5.67 -20.20 0.11
C SER A 275 -6.88 -19.66 -0.67
N HIS A 276 -7.01 -18.34 -0.80
CA HIS A 276 -8.06 -17.66 -1.57
C HIS A 276 -7.54 -17.09 -2.90
N VAL A 277 -6.38 -17.55 -3.39
CA VAL A 277 -5.73 -17.06 -4.62
C VAL A 277 -6.65 -17.11 -5.85
N GLU A 278 -7.59 -18.04 -5.93
CA GLU A 278 -8.50 -18.13 -7.09
C GLU A 278 -9.42 -16.92 -7.20
N THR A 279 -9.99 -16.48 -6.09
CA THR A 279 -10.79 -15.25 -6.02
C THR A 279 -9.92 -14.02 -6.35
N LEU A 280 -8.68 -13.98 -5.87
CA LEU A 280 -7.74 -12.90 -6.17
C LEU A 280 -7.34 -12.86 -7.66
N LEU A 281 -7.17 -14.03 -8.28
CA LEU A 281 -6.83 -14.20 -9.70
C LEU A 281 -7.95 -13.74 -10.63
N GLU A 282 -9.20 -14.08 -10.31
CA GLU A 282 -10.36 -13.65 -11.07
C GLU A 282 -10.49 -12.13 -11.05
N SER A 283 -10.34 -11.51 -9.87
CA SER A 283 -10.32 -10.05 -9.74
C SER A 283 -9.15 -9.41 -10.49
N HIS A 284 -7.92 -9.91 -10.35
CA HIS A 284 -6.77 -9.32 -11.04
C HIS A 284 -6.87 -9.45 -12.57
N ARG A 285 -7.44 -10.54 -13.11
CA ARG A 285 -7.71 -10.67 -14.56
C ARG A 285 -8.68 -9.62 -15.09
N GLN A 286 -9.51 -9.06 -14.22
CA GLN A 286 -10.39 -7.94 -14.53
C GLN A 286 -9.70 -6.58 -14.32
N GLY A 287 -8.40 -6.55 -14.02
CA GLY A 287 -7.63 -5.34 -13.78
C GLY A 287 -7.70 -4.82 -12.35
N ALA A 288 -8.12 -5.65 -11.39
CA ALA A 288 -8.33 -5.20 -10.02
C ALA A 288 -7.05 -4.71 -9.33
N THR A 289 -7.16 -3.56 -8.70
CA THR A 289 -6.11 -2.93 -7.90
C THR A 289 -5.93 -3.62 -6.53
N GLU A 290 -4.81 -3.36 -5.84
CA GLU A 290 -4.62 -3.82 -4.46
C GLU A 290 -5.82 -3.45 -3.57
N TYR A 291 -6.30 -2.22 -3.71
CA TYR A 291 -7.47 -1.70 -3.00
C TYR A 291 -8.75 -2.55 -3.24
N GLU A 292 -9.03 -2.94 -4.48
CA GLU A 292 -10.19 -3.77 -4.82
C GLU A 292 -10.07 -5.19 -4.24
N LEU A 293 -8.86 -5.73 -4.13
CA LEU A 293 -8.61 -7.03 -3.51
C LEU A 293 -8.88 -6.97 -2.00
N TYR A 294 -8.47 -5.89 -1.33
CA TYR A 294 -8.83 -5.64 0.07
C TYR A 294 -10.36 -5.50 0.26
N LYS A 295 -11.03 -4.80 -0.66
CA LYS A 295 -12.50 -4.65 -0.65
C LYS A 295 -13.20 -6.00 -0.72
N GLY A 296 -12.82 -6.88 -1.64
CA GLY A 296 -13.38 -8.23 -1.75
C GLY A 296 -13.11 -9.11 -0.52
N LEU A 297 -11.92 -9.00 0.08
CA LEU A 297 -11.55 -9.75 1.28
C LEU A 297 -12.41 -9.34 2.50
N VAL A 298 -12.50 -8.03 2.75
CA VAL A 298 -13.31 -7.47 3.84
C VAL A 298 -14.78 -7.82 3.65
N ASP A 299 -15.30 -7.74 2.42
CA ASP A 299 -16.66 -8.15 2.08
C ASP A 299 -16.97 -9.59 2.51
N THR A 300 -16.04 -10.50 2.18
CA THR A 300 -16.14 -11.93 2.50
C THR A 300 -16.09 -12.19 4.02
N TRP A 301 -15.33 -11.41 4.79
CA TRP A 301 -15.33 -11.52 6.25
C TRP A 301 -16.63 -11.00 6.86
N LEU A 302 -17.11 -9.82 6.43
CA LEU A 302 -18.34 -9.22 6.94
C LEU A 302 -19.55 -10.14 6.71
N ASN A 303 -19.66 -10.78 5.54
CA ASN A 303 -20.72 -11.74 5.23
C ASN A 303 -20.75 -12.93 6.21
N ARG A 304 -19.58 -13.39 6.67
CA ARG A 304 -19.49 -14.51 7.63
C ARG A 304 -19.82 -14.06 9.05
N GLU A 305 -19.35 -12.89 9.44
CA GLU A 305 -19.50 -12.39 10.82
C GLU A 305 -20.92 -11.93 11.14
N VAL A 306 -21.61 -11.30 10.18
CA VAL A 306 -23.01 -10.91 10.38
C VAL A 306 -23.91 -12.11 10.68
N ILE A 307 -23.62 -13.28 10.10
CA ILE A 307 -24.37 -14.51 10.38
C ILE A 307 -24.20 -14.93 11.84
N LYS A 308 -22.98 -14.86 12.38
CA LYS A 308 -22.70 -15.18 13.78
C LYS A 308 -23.36 -14.19 14.74
N LEU A 309 -23.31 -12.90 14.42
CA LEU A 309 -24.00 -11.84 15.16
C LEU A 309 -25.50 -12.12 15.28
N ARG A 310 -26.16 -12.43 14.16
CA ARG A 310 -27.61 -12.74 14.12
C ARG A 310 -27.99 -14.00 14.92
N GLN A 311 -27.06 -14.94 15.08
CA GLN A 311 -27.30 -16.16 15.84
C GLN A 311 -27.27 -15.93 17.36
N HIS A 312 -26.44 -14.99 17.83
CA HIS A 312 -26.15 -14.81 19.25
C HIS A 312 -26.69 -13.50 19.86
N HIS A 313 -27.15 -12.55 19.06
CA HIS A 313 -27.64 -11.25 19.53
C HIS A 313 -28.95 -10.83 18.84
N ASP A 314 -28.89 -9.94 17.85
CA ASP A 314 -30.04 -9.34 17.18
C ASP A 314 -30.10 -9.77 15.71
N LYS A 315 -31.25 -10.35 15.32
CA LYS A 315 -31.51 -10.84 13.95
C LYS A 315 -31.61 -9.70 12.93
N SER A 316 -31.87 -8.48 13.36
CA SER A 316 -32.03 -7.30 12.50
C SER A 316 -30.70 -6.74 11.99
N VAL A 317 -29.60 -6.99 12.70
CA VAL A 317 -28.24 -6.53 12.35
C VAL A 317 -27.89 -7.00 10.95
N ASN A 318 -27.48 -6.08 10.09
CA ASN A 318 -27.07 -6.40 8.73
C ASN A 318 -25.57 -6.14 8.51
N LYS A 319 -25.10 -6.47 7.31
CA LYS A 319 -23.70 -6.35 6.93
C LYS A 319 -23.22 -4.89 6.93
N GLU A 320 -24.10 -3.97 6.54
CA GLU A 320 -23.81 -2.54 6.51
C GLU A 320 -23.65 -1.97 7.93
N ASP A 321 -24.47 -2.43 8.88
CA ASP A 321 -24.32 -2.09 10.30
C ASP A 321 -22.95 -2.53 10.83
N LEU A 322 -22.54 -3.77 10.54
CA LEU A 322 -21.24 -4.30 10.93
C LEU A 322 -20.08 -3.54 10.27
N LEU A 323 -20.22 -3.19 8.99
CA LEU A 323 -19.23 -2.39 8.27
C LEU A 323 -19.07 -1.00 8.91
N LYS A 324 -20.17 -0.31 9.22
CA LYS A 324 -20.16 0.99 9.91
C LYS A 324 -19.45 0.90 11.26
N ALA A 325 -19.76 -0.13 12.05
CA ALA A 325 -19.10 -0.36 13.34
C ALA A 325 -17.59 -0.59 13.19
N CYS A 326 -17.17 -1.38 12.19
CA CYS A 326 -15.76 -1.63 11.92
C CYS A 326 -15.03 -0.36 11.43
N ILE A 327 -15.65 0.44 10.56
CA ILE A 327 -15.05 1.70 10.08
C ILE A 327 -14.90 2.69 11.24
N TRP A 328 -15.94 2.84 12.06
CA TRP A 328 -15.90 3.71 13.23
C TRP A 328 -14.78 3.27 14.19
N LEU A 329 -14.71 1.98 14.52
CA LEU A 329 -13.67 1.45 15.40
C LEU A 329 -12.27 1.64 14.83
N ALA A 330 -12.09 1.43 13.51
CA ALA A 330 -10.82 1.65 12.83
C ALA A 330 -10.36 3.10 12.93
N GLU A 331 -11.28 4.04 12.71
CA GLU A 331 -11.03 5.48 12.81
C GLU A 331 -10.70 5.89 14.26
N THR A 332 -11.48 5.44 15.24
CA THR A 332 -11.24 5.70 16.67
C THR A 332 -9.84 5.23 17.10
N MET A 333 -9.47 3.99 16.77
CA MET A 333 -8.16 3.44 17.11
C MET A 333 -7.01 4.22 16.46
N GLN A 334 -7.20 4.71 15.23
CA GLN A 334 -6.18 5.45 14.51
C GLN A 334 -5.98 6.87 15.07
N ARG A 335 -7.06 7.55 15.48
CA ARG A 335 -6.99 8.86 16.16
C ARG A 335 -6.29 8.78 17.51
N HIS A 336 -6.63 7.79 18.31
CA HIS A 336 -6.00 7.59 19.62
C HIS A 336 -4.60 6.95 19.54
N ASN A 337 -4.12 6.64 18.34
CA ASN A 337 -2.85 5.95 18.12
C ASN A 337 -2.74 4.64 18.92
N THR A 338 -3.83 3.88 19.01
CA THR A 338 -3.88 2.59 19.72
C THR A 338 -4.04 1.42 18.75
N HIS A 339 -3.50 0.26 19.10
CA HIS A 339 -3.67 -0.98 18.34
C HIS A 339 -4.72 -1.92 18.94
N THR A 340 -5.16 -1.66 20.17
CA THR A 340 -6.24 -2.37 20.87
C THR A 340 -7.19 -1.37 21.53
N VAL A 341 -8.40 -1.82 21.87
CA VAL A 341 -9.34 -1.04 22.67
C VAL A 341 -10.25 -1.96 23.50
N ALA A 342 -10.35 -1.69 24.80
CA ALA A 342 -11.18 -2.46 25.72
C ALA A 342 -12.69 -2.29 25.42
N LEU A 343 -13.48 -3.35 25.62
CA LEU A 343 -14.94 -3.33 25.40
C LEU A 343 -15.63 -2.18 26.13
N LYS A 344 -15.28 -2.00 27.42
CA LYS A 344 -15.85 -0.93 28.26
C LYS A 344 -15.55 0.45 27.69
N HIS A 345 -14.37 0.63 27.11
CA HIS A 345 -13.99 1.89 26.47
C HIS A 345 -14.77 2.10 25.17
N ILE A 346 -14.91 1.05 24.34
CA ILE A 346 -15.75 1.09 23.13
C ILE A 346 -17.19 1.49 23.48
N GLN A 347 -17.81 0.87 24.47
CA GLN A 347 -19.18 1.16 24.89
C GLN A 347 -19.33 2.61 25.39
N GLN A 348 -18.37 3.08 26.18
CA GLN A 348 -18.36 4.48 26.67
C GLN A 348 -18.22 5.49 25.54
N LEU A 349 -17.32 5.23 24.58
CA LEU A 349 -17.13 6.09 23.41
C LEU A 349 -18.37 6.08 22.51
N CYS A 350 -18.92 4.90 22.25
CA CYS A 350 -20.13 4.74 21.43
C CYS A 350 -21.31 5.54 22.01
N HIS A 351 -21.55 5.48 23.31
CA HIS A 351 -22.61 6.28 23.94
C HIS A 351 -22.34 7.79 23.85
N ARG A 352 -21.09 8.24 24.07
CA ARG A 352 -20.73 9.67 23.96
C ARG A 352 -20.87 10.20 22.55
N GLU A 353 -20.53 9.39 21.56
CA GLU A 353 -20.57 9.78 20.15
C GLU A 353 -21.91 9.49 19.48
N SER A 354 -22.87 8.83 20.15
CA SER A 354 -24.16 8.35 19.59
C SER A 354 -24.97 9.42 18.82
N HIS A 355 -24.74 10.71 19.14
CA HIS A 355 -25.34 11.85 18.46
C HIS A 355 -24.72 12.20 17.10
N ILE A 356 -23.56 11.64 16.75
CA ILE A 356 -22.92 11.78 15.45
C ILE A 356 -23.74 11.00 14.41
N LEU A 357 -23.94 11.59 13.22
CA LEU A 357 -24.74 11.03 12.12
C LEU A 357 -24.45 9.55 11.80
N LEU A 358 -23.21 9.13 12.04
CA LEU A 358 -22.65 7.79 11.85
C LEU A 358 -23.21 6.70 12.77
N LEU A 359 -23.62 7.04 13.99
CA LEU A 359 -23.92 6.07 15.05
C LEU A 359 -25.41 5.83 15.27
N LYS A 360 -26.30 6.45 14.47
CA LYS A 360 -27.76 6.26 14.60
C LYS A 360 -28.13 4.76 14.52
N ASP A 361 -28.47 4.19 15.68
CA ASP A 361 -28.92 2.83 16.05
C ASP A 361 -28.10 1.63 15.54
N SER A 362 -27.44 1.72 14.39
CA SER A 362 -26.75 0.61 13.71
C SER A 362 -25.48 0.17 14.41
N VAL A 363 -24.60 1.11 14.77
CA VAL A 363 -23.33 0.78 15.43
C VAL A 363 -23.56 0.34 16.86
N GLU A 364 -24.45 1.00 17.60
CA GLU A 364 -24.80 0.61 18.98
C GLU A 364 -25.32 -0.83 19.04
N ARG A 365 -26.24 -1.23 18.15
CA ARG A 365 -26.72 -2.62 18.04
C ARG A 365 -25.60 -3.65 17.82
N VAL A 366 -24.58 -3.29 17.03
CA VAL A 366 -23.44 -4.18 16.79
C VAL A 366 -22.55 -4.24 18.03
N ILE A 367 -22.23 -3.09 18.65
CA ILE A 367 -21.36 -3.00 19.82
C ILE A 367 -21.97 -3.69 21.05
N GLU A 368 -23.30 -3.62 21.24
CA GLU A 368 -23.99 -4.39 22.29
C GLU A 368 -23.83 -5.89 22.10
N GLY A 369 -23.91 -6.37 20.85
CA GLY A 369 -23.82 -7.79 20.52
C GLY A 369 -22.40 -8.34 20.36
N ILE A 370 -21.40 -7.48 20.16
CA ILE A 370 -20.04 -7.90 19.82
C ILE A 370 -19.37 -8.68 20.95
N ASP A 371 -19.86 -8.53 22.19
CA ASP A 371 -19.33 -9.30 23.31
C ASP A 371 -19.70 -10.79 23.23
N HIS A 372 -20.84 -11.09 22.63
CA HIS A 372 -21.46 -12.42 22.61
C HIS A 372 -21.01 -13.29 21.43
N ILE A 373 -20.18 -12.77 20.52
CA ILE A 373 -19.69 -13.51 19.36
C ILE A 373 -18.38 -14.22 19.69
N ASP A 374 -18.24 -15.48 19.27
CA ASP A 374 -16.94 -16.12 19.13
C ASP A 374 -16.14 -15.49 17.97
N ILE A 375 -15.33 -14.51 18.35
CA ILE A 375 -14.38 -13.85 17.47
C ILE A 375 -13.14 -14.75 17.33
N GLY A 376 -13.26 -15.74 16.44
CA GLY A 376 -12.27 -16.80 16.22
C GLY A 376 -11.15 -16.47 15.23
N THR A 377 -10.39 -17.48 14.82
CA THR A 377 -9.14 -17.31 14.07
C THR A 377 -9.22 -16.60 12.71
N ASN A 378 -10.41 -16.54 12.10
CA ASN A 378 -10.67 -16.05 10.74
C ASN A 378 -11.54 -14.78 10.70
N SER A 379 -11.54 -14.00 11.78
CA SER A 379 -12.37 -12.80 11.94
C SER A 379 -11.63 -11.49 11.61
N LEU A 380 -12.39 -10.53 11.09
CA LEU A 380 -11.99 -9.15 10.76
C LEU A 380 -11.54 -8.40 12.02
N LEU A 381 -12.32 -8.52 13.08
CA LEU A 381 -11.97 -8.07 14.43
C LEU A 381 -11.50 -9.29 15.25
N ASN A 382 -10.66 -9.07 16.26
CA ASN A 382 -10.10 -10.10 17.15
C ASN A 382 -9.96 -9.54 18.57
N ARG A 383 -9.69 -10.41 19.55
CA ARG A 383 -9.34 -9.99 20.92
C ARG A 383 -7.87 -10.26 21.26
N ASN A 384 -7.36 -9.67 22.34
CA ASN A 384 -6.10 -10.06 22.98
C ASN A 384 -6.36 -10.85 24.28
N SER A 385 -5.29 -11.21 25.00
CA SER A 385 -5.35 -11.95 26.28
C SER A 385 -6.15 -11.22 27.37
N TYR A 386 -6.16 -9.89 27.31
CA TYR A 386 -6.91 -9.00 28.20
C TYR A 386 -8.38 -8.79 27.76
N GLY A 387 -8.79 -9.34 26.63
CA GLY A 387 -10.14 -9.21 26.08
C GLY A 387 -10.40 -7.91 25.30
N GLU A 388 -9.37 -7.14 24.99
CA GLU A 388 -9.44 -5.92 24.19
C GLU A 388 -9.51 -6.23 22.69
N PHE A 389 -10.25 -5.41 21.94
CA PHE A 389 -10.47 -5.59 20.50
C PHE A 389 -9.36 -5.01 19.64
N ARG A 390 -9.05 -5.68 18.54
CA ARG A 390 -8.13 -5.22 17.48
C ARG A 390 -8.49 -5.79 16.12
N PHE A 391 -8.10 -5.11 15.04
CA PHE A 391 -8.23 -5.67 13.68
C PHE A 391 -7.25 -6.83 13.44
N SER A 392 -7.63 -7.71 12.51
CA SER A 392 -6.80 -8.83 12.05
C SER A 392 -5.45 -8.40 11.49
N HIS A 393 -5.36 -7.18 10.95
CA HIS A 393 -4.11 -6.58 10.48
C HIS A 393 -4.20 -5.05 10.43
N LEU A 394 -3.06 -4.38 10.60
CA LEU A 394 -2.97 -2.91 10.48
C LEU A 394 -3.43 -2.43 9.09
N SER A 395 -3.00 -3.11 8.02
CA SER A 395 -3.43 -2.76 6.65
C SER A 395 -4.93 -2.88 6.42
N ILE A 396 -5.62 -3.75 7.17
CA ILE A 396 -7.08 -3.87 7.07
C ILE A 396 -7.75 -2.69 7.79
N ARG A 397 -7.21 -2.26 8.93
CA ARG A 397 -7.64 -1.04 9.62
C ARG A 397 -7.48 0.18 8.71
N GLU A 398 -6.29 0.34 8.12
CA GLU A 398 -5.97 1.42 7.18
C GLU A 398 -6.87 1.41 5.95
N PHE A 399 -7.10 0.23 5.37
CA PHE A 399 -8.05 0.05 4.28
C PHE A 399 -9.47 0.46 4.69
N LEU A 400 -10.00 0.00 5.83
CA LEU A 400 -11.34 0.32 6.30
C LEU A 400 -11.56 1.83 6.46
N ILE A 401 -10.53 2.55 6.88
CA ILE A 401 -10.60 4.01 7.01
C ILE A 401 -10.73 4.65 5.62
N VAL A 402 -9.85 4.31 4.67
CA VAL A 402 -9.94 4.85 3.30
C VAL A 402 -11.26 4.45 2.64
N TYR A 403 -11.71 3.21 2.85
CA TYR A 403 -12.98 2.71 2.35
C TYR A 403 -14.18 3.43 2.94
N GLY A 404 -14.15 3.72 4.24
CA GLY A 404 -15.18 4.50 4.90
C GLY A 404 -15.32 5.91 4.34
N VAL A 405 -14.21 6.51 3.91
CA VAL A 405 -14.22 7.83 3.25
C VAL A 405 -14.76 7.73 1.83
N GLU A 406 -14.34 6.71 1.04
CA GLU A 406 -14.85 6.46 -0.33
C GLU A 406 -16.37 6.39 -0.36
N ILE A 407 -16.96 5.62 0.57
CA ILE A 407 -18.41 5.36 0.60
C ILE A 407 -19.19 6.40 1.41
N GLY A 408 -18.54 7.49 1.86
CA GLY A 408 -19.17 8.61 2.55
C GLY A 408 -19.66 8.30 3.97
N ILE A 409 -19.14 7.25 4.60
CA ILE A 409 -19.38 6.93 6.01
C ILE A 409 -18.54 7.87 6.88
N LEU A 410 -17.23 7.95 6.66
CA LEU A 410 -16.39 8.88 7.40
C LEU A 410 -16.49 10.29 6.82
N VAL A 411 -16.85 11.24 7.69
CA VAL A 411 -16.88 12.67 7.41
C VAL A 411 -15.78 13.32 8.24
N ASP A 412 -15.25 14.45 7.75
CA ASP A 412 -14.23 15.22 8.45
C ASP A 412 -14.73 15.61 9.86
N LYS A 413 -13.87 15.41 10.88
CA LYS A 413 -14.14 15.74 12.29
C LYS A 413 -13.33 16.96 12.77
N ASP A 414 -12.70 17.71 11.85
CA ASP A 414 -11.84 18.87 12.15
C ASP A 414 -10.65 18.54 13.08
N ASP A 415 -10.28 17.26 13.22
CA ASP A 415 -9.23 16.76 14.11
C ASP A 415 -8.19 15.94 13.32
N PRO A 416 -6.88 16.07 13.60
CA PRO A 416 -5.81 15.32 12.96
C PRO A 416 -5.97 13.82 12.97
N PHE A 417 -5.73 13.26 11.80
CA PHE A 417 -5.63 11.83 11.60
C PHE A 417 -4.16 11.42 11.39
N ASN A 418 -3.72 10.33 12.03
CA ASN A 418 -2.37 9.80 11.86
C ASN A 418 -2.23 9.12 10.49
N LYS A 419 -1.56 9.77 9.54
CA LYS A 419 -1.34 9.21 8.19
C LYS A 419 -0.29 8.10 8.22
N THR A 420 -0.55 7.03 7.47
CA THR A 420 0.45 5.99 7.17
C THR A 420 0.70 5.89 5.66
N ASP A 421 1.85 5.35 5.26
CA ASP A 421 2.19 5.19 3.85
C ASP A 421 1.23 4.26 3.10
N ASN A 422 0.71 3.25 3.80
CA ASN A 422 -0.23 2.31 3.21
C ASN A 422 -1.59 2.96 2.92
N MET A 423 -2.04 3.86 3.78
CA MET A 423 -3.22 4.68 3.51
C MET A 423 -3.03 5.57 2.29
N VAL A 424 -1.86 6.19 2.13
CA VAL A 424 -1.55 7.00 0.94
C VAL A 424 -1.65 6.15 -0.33
N LYS A 425 -1.15 4.90 -0.32
CA LYS A 425 -1.27 3.99 -1.47
C LYS A 425 -2.73 3.70 -1.83
N PHE A 426 -3.57 3.42 -0.84
CA PHE A 426 -5.00 3.22 -1.08
C PHE A 426 -5.66 4.48 -1.61
N ILE A 427 -5.37 5.64 -1.03
CA ILE A 427 -5.92 6.93 -1.43
C ILE A 427 -5.58 7.25 -2.89
N LYS A 428 -4.31 7.07 -3.30
CA LYS A 428 -3.89 7.21 -4.71
C LYS A 428 -4.72 6.36 -5.66
N THR A 429 -5.19 5.20 -5.22
CA THR A 429 -6.04 4.31 -6.03
C THR A 429 -7.46 4.84 -6.13
N VAL A 430 -8.02 5.36 -5.03
CA VAL A 430 -9.41 5.84 -4.95
C VAL A 430 -9.58 7.24 -5.55
N ASN A 431 -8.55 8.09 -5.49
CA ASN A 431 -8.53 9.48 -6.01
C ASN A 431 -8.92 9.61 -7.49
N LYS A 432 -8.91 8.51 -8.25
CA LYS A 432 -9.46 8.46 -9.62
C LYS A 432 -10.97 8.75 -9.68
N TYR A 433 -11.69 8.45 -8.60
CA TYR A 433 -13.16 8.47 -8.57
C TYR A 433 -13.73 9.29 -7.41
N LYS A 434 -13.08 9.26 -6.25
CA LYS A 434 -13.53 9.95 -5.03
C LYS A 434 -12.36 10.10 -4.07
N VAL A 435 -12.44 11.06 -3.16
CA VAL A 435 -11.47 11.33 -2.09
C VAL A 435 -10.28 12.18 -2.52
N GLY A 436 -9.89 13.08 -1.63
CA GLY A 436 -8.57 13.67 -1.56
C GLY A 436 -8.11 13.68 -0.10
N LEU A 437 -6.85 13.33 0.14
CA LEU A 437 -6.20 13.51 1.44
C LEU A 437 -5.46 14.83 1.42
N PHE A 438 -5.73 15.70 2.38
CA PHE A 438 -5.14 17.03 2.44
C PHE A 438 -4.45 17.21 3.78
N PHE A 439 -3.33 17.93 3.80
CA PHE A 439 -2.65 18.28 5.04
C PHE A 439 -3.02 19.71 5.42
N ASN A 440 -3.60 19.88 6.59
CA ASN A 440 -3.90 21.16 7.18
C ASN A 440 -2.81 21.49 8.23
N GLU A 441 -2.14 22.64 8.10
CA GLU A 441 -1.10 23.06 9.06
C GLU A 441 -1.62 23.28 10.48
N ARG A 442 -2.93 23.49 10.68
CA ARG A 442 -3.57 23.55 12.00
C ARG A 442 -3.96 22.17 12.54
N ASN A 443 -4.38 21.26 11.66
CA ASN A 443 -5.10 20.04 12.03
C ASN A 443 -4.47 18.75 11.48
N GLY A 444 -3.22 18.74 11.01
CA GLY A 444 -2.59 17.54 10.43
C GLY A 444 -3.28 17.01 9.17
N TYR A 445 -3.20 15.70 8.90
CA TYR A 445 -3.83 15.11 7.73
C TYR A 445 -5.34 14.91 7.95
N LEU A 446 -6.13 15.30 6.96
CA LEU A 446 -7.58 15.12 6.91
C LEU A 446 -7.95 14.25 5.70
N LEU A 447 -8.82 13.29 5.92
CA LEU A 447 -9.42 12.46 4.88
C LEU A 447 -10.78 13.03 4.54
N THR A 448 -11.00 13.39 3.27
CA THR A 448 -12.27 13.99 2.86
C THR A 448 -12.94 13.18 1.76
N GLY A 449 -14.23 12.91 1.92
CA GLY A 449 -15.05 12.18 0.95
C GLY A 449 -15.62 13.05 -0.17
N PHE A 450 -14.90 14.08 -0.63
CA PHE A 450 -15.42 14.92 -1.71
C PHE A 450 -15.54 14.10 -3.00
N ASP A 451 -16.70 14.24 -3.63
CA ASP A 451 -16.93 13.67 -4.94
C ASP A 451 -16.21 14.53 -5.97
N VAL A 452 -15.04 14.04 -6.43
CA VAL A 452 -14.24 14.71 -7.47
C VAL A 452 -15.06 14.85 -8.76
N ALA A 453 -16.08 14.01 -8.99
CA ALA A 453 -16.99 14.14 -10.13
C ALA A 453 -17.94 15.35 -10.01
N ASN A 454 -18.18 15.88 -8.80
CA ASN A 454 -18.91 17.13 -8.59
C ASN A 454 -17.95 18.33 -8.61
N ASN A 455 -17.30 18.49 -9.76
CA ASN A 455 -16.36 19.54 -10.20
C ASN A 455 -16.66 20.98 -9.73
N ASN A 456 -17.89 21.31 -9.37
CA ASN A 456 -18.31 22.64 -8.92
C ASN A 456 -18.13 22.88 -7.41
N GLN A 457 -17.93 21.84 -6.59
CA GLN A 457 -17.79 21.99 -5.14
C GLN A 457 -16.34 22.25 -4.70
N LEU A 458 -15.35 21.91 -5.54
CA LEU A 458 -13.93 21.95 -5.18
C LEU A 458 -13.40 23.38 -4.91
N ALA A 459 -13.97 24.40 -5.55
CA ALA A 459 -13.59 25.80 -5.33
C ALA A 459 -13.78 26.29 -3.88
N ASN A 460 -14.61 25.61 -3.09
CA ASN A 460 -14.91 26.01 -1.71
C ASN A 460 -13.98 25.37 -0.67
N PHE A 461 -13.05 24.50 -1.08
CA PHE A 461 -12.19 23.77 -0.16
C PHE A 461 -10.76 24.32 -0.15
N ASP A 462 -10.12 24.25 1.01
CA ASP A 462 -8.68 24.45 1.12
C ASP A 462 -7.98 23.13 0.76
N LEU A 463 -7.40 23.09 -0.44
CA LEU A 463 -6.76 21.91 -1.02
C LEU A 463 -5.23 21.96 -0.86
N LYS A 464 -4.72 22.68 0.16
CA LYS A 464 -3.30 22.76 0.44
C LYS A 464 -2.73 21.36 0.70
N TYR A 465 -1.58 21.06 0.09
CA TYR A 465 -0.87 19.79 0.22
C TYR A 465 -1.73 18.55 -0.08
N ALA A 466 -2.74 18.71 -0.94
CA ALA A 466 -3.56 17.63 -1.43
C ALA A 466 -2.76 16.48 -2.03
N SER A 467 -3.24 15.26 -1.87
CA SER A 467 -2.91 14.13 -2.73
C SER A 467 -4.03 14.01 -3.77
N LEU A 468 -3.76 14.45 -4.99
CA LEU A 468 -4.66 14.47 -6.17
C LEU A 468 -3.96 13.83 -7.39
N GLU A 469 -2.97 12.98 -7.17
CA GLU A 469 -2.23 12.31 -8.25
C GLU A 469 -3.18 11.49 -9.11
N HIS A 470 -3.03 11.60 -10.44
CA HIS A 470 -3.84 10.89 -11.43
C HIS A 470 -5.36 11.09 -11.30
N SER A 471 -5.81 12.11 -10.57
CA SER A 471 -7.23 12.45 -10.46
C SER A 471 -7.78 12.99 -11.79
N ASP A 472 -9.06 12.69 -12.07
CA ASP A 472 -9.76 13.29 -13.20
C ASP A 472 -10.48 14.56 -12.75
N LEU A 473 -9.85 15.71 -13.00
CA LEU A 473 -10.31 17.06 -12.70
C LEU A 473 -10.69 17.80 -13.98
N LYS A 474 -11.00 17.07 -15.06
CA LYS A 474 -11.36 17.64 -16.35
C LYS A 474 -12.60 18.52 -16.20
N ASN A 475 -12.54 19.74 -16.72
CA ASN A 475 -13.58 20.77 -16.58
C ASN A 475 -13.89 21.18 -15.12
N ALA A 476 -13.02 20.86 -14.15
CA ALA A 476 -13.24 21.24 -12.75
C ALA A 476 -13.28 22.76 -12.57
N SER A 477 -14.13 23.24 -11.66
CA SER A 477 -14.17 24.64 -11.24
C SER A 477 -13.36 24.78 -9.94
N LEU A 478 -12.16 25.32 -10.09
CA LEU A 478 -11.12 25.47 -9.07
C LEU A 478 -10.64 26.94 -8.99
N ASN A 479 -11.49 27.90 -9.38
CA ASN A 479 -11.13 29.32 -9.34
C ASN A 479 -10.80 29.74 -7.91
N SER A 480 -9.70 30.48 -7.75
CA SER A 480 -9.20 30.99 -6.47
C SER A 480 -8.93 29.93 -5.40
N VAL A 481 -8.91 28.65 -5.75
CA VAL A 481 -8.68 27.57 -4.78
C VAL A 481 -7.24 27.61 -4.28
N ASN A 482 -7.04 27.21 -3.02
CA ASN A 482 -5.69 27.04 -2.46
C ASN A 482 -5.21 25.60 -2.70
N LEU A 483 -4.30 25.42 -3.65
CA LEU A 483 -3.62 24.15 -3.99
C LEU A 483 -2.12 24.22 -3.67
N ARG A 484 -1.70 25.10 -2.74
CA ARG A 484 -0.28 25.27 -2.40
C ARG A 484 0.31 23.94 -1.93
N GLY A 485 1.41 23.53 -2.57
CA GLY A 485 2.11 22.27 -2.28
C GLY A 485 1.31 21.01 -2.57
N ALA A 486 0.17 21.09 -3.25
CA ALA A 486 -0.61 19.93 -3.67
C ALA A 486 0.18 19.04 -4.63
N ASN A 487 -0.01 17.72 -4.52
CA ASN A 487 0.47 16.75 -5.49
C ASN A 487 -0.63 16.44 -6.51
N LEU A 488 -0.45 16.95 -7.73
CA LEU A 488 -1.29 16.80 -8.92
C LEU A 488 -0.53 16.05 -10.02
N GLU A 489 0.46 15.23 -9.66
CA GLU A 489 1.25 14.44 -10.60
C GLU A 489 0.34 13.60 -11.51
N GLY A 490 0.51 13.76 -12.82
CA GLY A 490 -0.27 13.06 -13.83
C GLY A 490 -1.78 13.27 -13.77
N ALA A 491 -2.27 14.29 -13.04
CA ALA A 491 -3.69 14.62 -12.98
C ALA A 491 -4.21 15.12 -14.34
N ASN A 492 -5.48 14.87 -14.63
CA ASN A 492 -6.15 15.40 -15.80
C ASN A 492 -6.93 16.67 -15.43
N LEU A 493 -6.40 17.83 -15.79
CA LEU A 493 -6.96 19.18 -15.56
C LEU A 493 -7.40 19.84 -16.88
N ASP A 494 -7.64 19.05 -17.92
CA ASP A 494 -8.05 19.58 -19.22
C ASP A 494 -9.29 20.46 -19.09
N ASN A 495 -9.21 21.68 -19.62
CA ASN A 495 -10.26 22.71 -19.59
C ASN A 495 -10.76 23.08 -18.17
N ALA A 496 -10.00 22.75 -17.12
CA ALA A 496 -10.32 23.20 -15.77
C ALA A 496 -10.19 24.72 -15.64
N LYS A 497 -10.96 25.31 -14.71
CA LYS A 497 -10.93 26.74 -14.39
C LYS A 497 -10.18 26.95 -13.08
N LEU A 498 -8.98 27.49 -13.17
CA LEU A 498 -8.04 27.76 -12.07
C LEU A 498 -7.67 29.26 -12.03
N ASP A 499 -8.60 30.13 -12.44
CA ASP A 499 -8.39 31.58 -12.45
C ASP A 499 -8.10 32.06 -11.03
N GLY A 500 -6.97 32.74 -10.82
CA GLY A 500 -6.52 33.21 -9.50
C GLY A 500 -6.14 32.12 -8.49
N ALA A 501 -6.06 30.84 -8.88
CA ALA A 501 -5.73 29.76 -7.95
C ALA A 501 -4.30 29.87 -7.40
N ASN A 502 -4.09 29.41 -6.16
CA ASN A 502 -2.77 29.35 -5.53
C ASN A 502 -2.18 27.94 -5.63
N LEU A 503 -1.30 27.72 -6.61
CA LEU A 503 -0.58 26.47 -6.90
C LEU A 503 0.90 26.55 -6.49
N ARG A 504 1.28 27.47 -5.59
CA ARG A 504 2.68 27.67 -5.22
C ARG A 504 3.30 26.35 -4.72
N GLY A 505 4.42 25.95 -5.32
CA GLY A 505 5.13 24.71 -4.96
C GLY A 505 4.36 23.42 -5.23
N ALA A 506 3.25 23.45 -5.98
CA ALA A 506 2.50 22.25 -6.34
C ALA A 506 3.31 21.36 -7.30
N ASN A 507 3.11 20.05 -7.21
CA ASN A 507 3.67 19.09 -8.16
C ASN A 507 2.64 18.77 -9.25
N LEU A 508 2.87 19.23 -10.46
CA LEU A 508 2.06 19.04 -11.67
C LEU A 508 2.83 18.23 -12.73
N GLN A 509 3.85 17.47 -12.33
CA GLN A 509 4.67 16.68 -13.25
C GLN A 509 3.80 15.76 -14.11
N GLY A 510 3.98 15.83 -15.42
CA GLY A 510 3.23 15.03 -16.40
C GLY A 510 1.71 15.26 -16.42
N ALA A 511 1.19 16.29 -15.74
CA ALA A 511 -0.25 16.58 -15.73
C ALA A 511 -0.75 17.03 -17.11
N SER A 512 -1.99 16.67 -17.44
CA SER A 512 -2.69 17.19 -18.61
C SER A 512 -3.42 18.47 -18.23
N LEU A 513 -3.07 19.59 -18.86
CA LEU A 513 -3.56 20.94 -18.60
C LEU A 513 -4.06 21.57 -19.91
N GLN A 514 -4.56 20.76 -20.84
CA GLN A 514 -4.92 21.25 -22.17
C GLN A 514 -6.11 22.21 -22.07
N GLY A 515 -5.96 23.43 -22.60
CA GLY A 515 -7.02 24.44 -22.57
C GLY A 515 -7.38 24.96 -21.17
N VAL A 516 -6.56 24.70 -20.14
CA VAL A 516 -6.81 25.16 -18.77
C VAL A 516 -6.82 26.70 -18.69
N ASN A 517 -7.68 27.27 -17.85
CA ASN A 517 -7.61 28.70 -17.51
C ASN A 517 -6.86 28.91 -16.19
N LEU A 518 -5.64 29.46 -16.26
CA LEU A 518 -4.73 29.78 -15.15
C LEU A 518 -4.46 31.28 -15.04
N LYS A 519 -5.32 32.14 -15.60
CA LYS A 519 -5.11 33.59 -15.54
C LYS A 519 -4.96 34.07 -14.10
N GLY A 520 -3.95 34.90 -13.85
CA GLY A 520 -3.62 35.42 -12.52
C GLY A 520 -3.25 34.37 -11.47
N ALA A 521 -3.13 33.09 -11.82
CA ALA A 521 -2.81 32.04 -10.86
C ALA A 521 -1.36 32.16 -10.36
N ASN A 522 -1.11 31.72 -9.13
CA ASN A 522 0.23 31.65 -8.56
C ASN A 522 0.78 30.23 -8.64
N LEU A 523 1.63 29.94 -9.62
CA LEU A 523 2.39 28.69 -9.75
C LEU A 523 3.89 28.88 -9.44
N SER A 524 4.25 29.88 -8.62
CA SER A 524 5.65 30.08 -8.26
C SER A 524 6.22 28.81 -7.59
N GLU A 525 7.45 28.45 -7.94
CA GLU A 525 8.14 27.26 -7.43
C GLU A 525 7.44 25.91 -7.76
N ALA A 526 6.41 25.90 -8.61
CA ALA A 526 5.70 24.66 -8.98
C ALA A 526 6.52 23.78 -9.92
N ASN A 527 6.29 22.47 -9.88
CA ASN A 527 6.90 21.50 -10.78
C ASN A 527 5.93 21.11 -11.90
N LEU A 528 6.16 21.58 -13.12
CA LEU A 528 5.39 21.33 -14.34
C LEU A 528 6.20 20.49 -15.36
N GLU A 529 7.22 19.75 -14.91
CA GLU A 529 8.05 18.94 -15.80
C GLU A 529 7.20 17.97 -16.64
N GLY A 530 7.38 18.02 -17.96
CA GLY A 530 6.64 17.19 -18.92
C GLY A 530 5.13 17.44 -18.98
N ALA A 531 4.60 18.48 -18.33
CA ALA A 531 3.17 18.78 -18.34
C ALA A 531 2.68 19.27 -19.72
N CYS A 532 1.42 18.99 -20.05
CA CYS A 532 0.79 19.37 -21.32
C CYS A 532 -0.15 20.58 -21.15
N LEU A 533 0.36 21.80 -21.39
CA LEU A 533 -0.37 23.06 -21.30
C LEU A 533 -0.82 23.61 -22.68
N ASN A 534 -1.05 22.74 -23.66
CA ASN A 534 -1.40 23.17 -25.01
C ASN A 534 -2.73 23.97 -25.01
N GLY A 535 -2.72 25.18 -25.56
CA GLY A 535 -3.87 26.10 -25.56
C GLY A 535 -4.27 26.65 -24.20
N ALA A 536 -3.43 26.53 -23.17
CA ALA A 536 -3.70 27.08 -21.84
C ALA A 536 -3.69 28.62 -21.83
N LEU A 537 -4.45 29.22 -20.90
CA LEU A 537 -4.49 30.66 -20.66
C LEU A 537 -3.78 30.99 -19.35
N LEU A 538 -2.58 31.56 -19.42
CA LEU A 538 -1.73 31.91 -18.28
C LEU A 538 -1.49 33.43 -18.16
N ASP A 539 -2.38 34.26 -18.74
CA ASP A 539 -2.20 35.72 -18.70
C ASP A 539 -2.07 36.21 -17.25
N ASN A 540 -1.06 37.04 -16.98
CA ASN A 540 -0.73 37.56 -15.65
C ASN A 540 -0.44 36.51 -14.57
N ALA A 541 -0.24 35.23 -14.93
CA ALA A 541 0.11 34.20 -13.97
C ALA A 541 1.54 34.37 -13.45
N ASN A 542 1.80 33.90 -12.22
CA ASN A 542 3.13 33.88 -11.64
C ASN A 542 3.72 32.47 -11.68
N LEU A 543 4.68 32.23 -12.57
CA LEU A 543 5.48 31.01 -12.70
C LEU A 543 6.95 31.24 -12.29
N SER A 544 7.23 32.25 -11.46
CA SER A 544 8.61 32.51 -11.03
C SER A 544 9.23 31.29 -10.35
N LYS A 545 10.45 30.94 -10.75
CA LYS A 545 11.20 29.75 -10.30
C LYS A 545 10.49 28.40 -10.55
N ALA A 546 9.44 28.35 -11.36
CA ALA A 546 8.79 27.08 -11.70
C ALA A 546 9.69 26.21 -12.58
N ASN A 547 9.54 24.89 -12.47
CA ASN A 547 10.18 23.92 -13.34
C ASN A 547 9.24 23.53 -14.49
N LEU A 548 9.57 23.89 -15.73
CA LEU A 548 8.83 23.58 -16.96
C LEU A 548 9.69 22.77 -17.95
N ILE A 549 10.66 21.99 -17.46
CA ILE A 549 11.47 21.13 -18.34
C ILE A 549 10.56 20.23 -19.19
N ASP A 550 10.81 20.16 -20.50
CA ASP A 550 10.05 19.33 -21.46
C ASP A 550 8.53 19.61 -21.53
N ALA A 551 8.04 20.68 -20.89
CA ALA A 551 6.62 21.05 -20.91
C ALA A 551 6.15 21.45 -22.32
N GLN A 552 4.89 21.13 -22.65
CA GLN A 552 4.28 21.46 -23.93
C GLN A 552 3.34 22.66 -23.78
N LEU A 553 3.70 23.80 -24.36
CA LEU A 553 2.96 25.07 -24.31
C LEU A 553 2.65 25.56 -25.72
N THR A 554 2.11 24.70 -26.58
CA THR A 554 1.85 25.03 -28.00
C THR A 554 0.39 25.35 -28.27
N THR A 555 0.13 26.07 -29.36
CA THR A 555 -1.22 26.24 -29.90
C THR A 555 -1.89 24.89 -30.13
N SER A 556 -3.10 24.71 -29.58
CA SER A 556 -3.88 23.49 -29.80
C SER A 556 -4.95 23.70 -30.89
N ILE A 557 -5.05 22.73 -31.80
CA ILE A 557 -6.17 22.63 -32.74
C ILE A 557 -7.16 21.63 -32.14
N HIS A 558 -8.26 22.12 -31.57
CA HIS A 558 -9.33 21.24 -31.11
C HIS A 558 -10.25 20.87 -32.28
N GLY A 559 -10.89 19.69 -32.19
CA GLY A 559 -11.80 19.11 -33.20
C GLY A 559 -13.04 19.92 -33.58
N THR A 560 -13.16 21.17 -33.11
CA THR A 560 -14.15 22.17 -33.54
C THR A 560 -13.59 23.21 -34.52
N GLY A 561 -12.31 23.12 -34.90
CA GLY A 561 -11.65 24.05 -35.83
C GLY A 561 -11.25 25.41 -35.21
N LYS A 562 -11.53 25.64 -33.92
CA LYS A 562 -11.10 26.85 -33.20
C LYS A 562 -9.68 26.63 -32.67
N GLN A 563 -8.72 27.38 -33.19
CA GLN A 563 -7.36 27.40 -32.65
C GLN A 563 -7.37 28.19 -31.34
N ASN A 564 -7.03 27.52 -30.23
CA ASN A 564 -6.73 28.19 -28.98
C ASN A 564 -5.21 28.26 -28.87
N SER A 565 -4.65 29.43 -29.19
CA SER A 565 -3.24 29.73 -28.94
C SER A 565 -2.99 29.73 -27.44
N THR A 566 -1.89 29.12 -27.00
CA THR A 566 -1.44 29.26 -25.61
C THR A 566 -1.12 30.73 -25.37
N SER A 567 -1.77 31.32 -24.36
CA SER A 567 -1.60 32.73 -24.02
C SER A 567 -0.85 32.83 -22.70
N LEU A 568 0.27 33.55 -22.72
CA LEU A 568 1.18 33.81 -21.61
C LEU A 568 1.46 35.31 -21.51
N LYS A 569 0.45 36.15 -21.79
CA LYS A 569 0.62 37.61 -21.78
C LYS A 569 0.93 38.10 -20.39
N ASP A 570 1.94 38.95 -20.27
CA ASP A 570 2.36 39.55 -18.99
C ASP A 570 2.67 38.49 -17.90
N VAL A 571 2.99 37.25 -18.30
CA VAL A 571 3.31 36.17 -17.36
C VAL A 571 4.65 36.45 -16.67
N ASN A 572 4.75 36.11 -15.39
CA ASN A 572 6.01 36.18 -14.66
C ASN A 572 6.70 34.80 -14.65
N LEU A 573 7.71 34.63 -15.51
CA LEU A 573 8.59 33.46 -15.62
C LEU A 573 10.00 33.74 -15.07
N LYS A 574 10.17 34.74 -14.20
CA LYS A 574 11.47 35.08 -13.62
C LYS A 574 12.14 33.85 -12.99
N MET A 575 13.39 33.57 -13.38
CA MET A 575 14.19 32.43 -12.91
C MET A 575 13.54 31.05 -13.14
N ALA A 576 12.51 30.95 -13.98
CA ALA A 576 11.88 29.67 -14.31
C ALA A 576 12.80 28.82 -15.18
N ASN A 577 12.61 27.49 -15.13
CA ASN A 577 13.35 26.56 -15.96
C ASN A 577 12.48 25.99 -17.08
N LEU A 578 12.60 26.53 -18.28
CA LEU A 578 11.94 26.10 -19.51
C LEU A 578 12.89 25.32 -20.44
N SER A 579 13.95 24.70 -19.92
CA SER A 579 14.87 23.91 -20.75
C SER A 579 14.09 22.85 -21.55
N LYS A 580 14.31 22.80 -22.86
CA LYS A 580 13.62 21.87 -23.79
C LYS A 580 12.09 22.01 -23.88
N ALA A 581 11.50 23.01 -23.23
CA ALA A 581 10.07 23.26 -23.35
C ALA A 581 9.69 23.63 -24.79
N ASN A 582 8.47 23.29 -25.18
CA ASN A 582 7.93 23.58 -26.51
C ASN A 582 6.91 24.71 -26.43
N LEU A 583 7.29 25.91 -26.82
CA LEU A 583 6.48 27.13 -26.86
C LEU A 583 6.15 27.58 -28.29
N LYS A 584 6.19 26.67 -29.27
CA LYS A 584 5.94 27.00 -30.68
C LYS A 584 4.61 27.72 -30.85
N GLY A 585 4.66 28.93 -31.42
CA GLY A 585 3.48 29.76 -31.69
C GLY A 585 2.77 30.34 -30.46
N ALA A 586 3.36 30.24 -29.27
CA ALA A 586 2.78 30.80 -28.05
C ALA A 586 2.84 32.34 -28.02
N ASP A 587 1.90 32.97 -27.33
CA ASP A 587 1.87 34.42 -27.13
C ASP A 587 2.44 34.78 -25.75
N LEU A 588 3.67 35.26 -25.70
CA LEU A 588 4.40 35.74 -24.53
C LEU A 588 4.56 37.28 -24.54
N THR A 589 3.63 38.01 -25.16
CA THR A 589 3.70 39.48 -25.19
C THR A 589 3.82 40.05 -23.77
N GLY A 590 4.81 40.92 -23.53
CA GLY A 590 5.04 41.55 -22.22
C GLY A 590 5.54 40.62 -21.10
N ALA A 591 5.84 39.35 -21.40
CA ALA A 591 6.26 38.38 -20.38
C ALA A 591 7.59 38.77 -19.70
N CYS A 592 7.72 38.46 -18.41
CA CYS A 592 8.95 38.62 -17.64
C CYS A 592 9.70 37.28 -17.56
N LEU A 593 10.80 37.16 -18.29
CA LEU A 593 11.68 35.98 -18.39
C LEU A 593 13.08 36.27 -17.84
N THR A 594 13.23 37.27 -16.96
CA THR A 594 14.53 37.64 -16.38
C THR A 594 15.18 36.43 -15.70
N GLU A 595 16.45 36.15 -16.04
CA GLU A 595 17.22 35.00 -15.55
C GLU A 595 16.58 33.63 -15.82
N ALA A 596 15.62 33.52 -16.74
CA ALA A 596 15.00 32.24 -17.09
C ALA A 596 15.98 31.34 -17.86
N LYS A 597 15.85 30.02 -17.64
CA LYS A 597 16.60 28.99 -18.35
C LYS A 597 15.74 28.47 -19.51
N LEU A 598 16.18 28.65 -20.74
CA LEU A 598 15.47 28.32 -21.99
C LEU A 598 16.35 27.48 -22.93
N GLN A 599 17.38 26.82 -22.41
CA GLN A 599 18.33 26.06 -23.23
C GLN A 599 17.59 25.02 -24.06
N THR A 600 17.90 24.97 -25.36
CA THR A 600 17.32 24.00 -26.30
C THR A 600 15.78 24.00 -26.37
N SER A 601 15.11 25.07 -25.92
CA SER A 601 13.66 25.21 -26.04
C SER A 601 13.22 25.52 -27.48
N LEU A 602 11.96 25.23 -27.80
CA LEU A 602 11.37 25.42 -29.12
C LEU A 602 10.40 26.61 -29.10
N LEU A 603 10.80 27.75 -29.67
CA LEU A 603 10.02 29.00 -29.68
C LEU A 603 9.66 29.47 -31.10
N SER A 604 9.77 28.61 -32.11
CA SER A 604 9.50 29.02 -33.50
C SER A 604 8.10 29.62 -33.64
N GLY A 605 7.99 30.80 -34.26
CA GLY A 605 6.73 31.52 -34.47
C GLY A 605 6.10 32.09 -33.20
N ALA A 606 6.74 32.04 -32.03
CA ALA A 606 6.21 32.63 -30.81
C ALA A 606 6.23 34.17 -30.86
N ASN A 607 5.34 34.81 -30.11
CA ASN A 607 5.31 36.26 -29.95
C ASN A 607 5.85 36.67 -28.58
N LEU A 608 7.04 37.24 -28.54
CA LEU A 608 7.75 37.78 -27.37
C LEU A 608 7.90 39.30 -27.45
N SER A 609 7.03 39.99 -28.19
CA SER A 609 7.08 41.46 -28.27
C SER A 609 6.95 42.09 -26.88
N ASN A 610 7.77 43.11 -26.61
CA ASN A 610 7.88 43.81 -25.32
C ASN A 610 8.26 42.91 -24.13
N ALA A 611 8.69 41.66 -24.34
CA ALA A 611 9.07 40.77 -23.25
C ALA A 611 10.43 41.17 -22.65
N ASN A 612 10.63 40.87 -21.36
CA ASN A 612 11.89 41.08 -20.66
C ASN A 612 12.66 39.77 -20.47
N LEU A 613 13.69 39.55 -21.27
CA LEU A 613 14.61 38.41 -21.24
C LEU A 613 16.00 38.78 -20.69
N GLU A 614 16.11 39.81 -19.86
CA GLU A 614 17.41 40.20 -19.29
C GLU A 614 18.05 39.03 -18.53
N HIS A 615 19.33 38.73 -18.81
CA HIS A 615 20.08 37.60 -18.24
C HIS A 615 19.51 36.20 -18.52
N ALA A 616 18.56 36.05 -19.45
CA ALA A 616 18.03 34.74 -19.82
C ALA A 616 19.08 33.87 -20.55
N ASP A 617 19.06 32.56 -20.32
CA ASP A 617 19.92 31.60 -21.02
C ASP A 617 19.11 30.87 -22.10
N LEU A 618 19.29 31.27 -23.36
CA LEU A 618 18.59 30.71 -24.52
C LEU A 618 19.48 29.76 -25.33
N LYS A 619 20.61 29.30 -24.81
CA LYS A 619 21.61 28.56 -25.59
C LYS A 619 21.02 27.39 -26.39
N GLY A 620 21.25 27.40 -27.69
CA GLY A 620 20.81 26.36 -28.63
C GLY A 620 19.29 26.24 -28.84
N SER A 621 18.50 27.22 -28.40
CA SER A 621 17.06 27.26 -28.65
C SER A 621 16.72 27.64 -30.10
N THR A 622 15.54 27.25 -30.56
CA THR A 622 15.04 27.56 -31.91
C THR A 622 14.02 28.69 -31.85
N LEU A 623 14.37 29.84 -32.42
CA LEU A 623 13.58 31.07 -32.45
C LEU A 623 13.28 31.51 -33.90
N SER A 624 13.10 30.54 -34.81
CA SER A 624 12.77 30.86 -36.20
C SER A 624 11.39 31.53 -36.29
N ASP A 625 11.24 32.55 -37.11
CA ASP A 625 9.98 33.28 -37.31
C ASP A 625 9.40 33.92 -36.02
N VAL A 626 10.22 34.08 -34.97
CA VAL A 626 9.79 34.66 -33.68
C VAL A 626 9.58 36.17 -33.80
N ASN A 627 8.62 36.73 -33.05
CA ASN A 627 8.49 38.17 -32.87
C ASN A 627 9.11 38.60 -31.53
N LEU A 628 10.15 39.42 -31.57
CA LEU A 628 10.88 39.99 -30.43
C LEU A 628 10.90 41.53 -30.50
N GLU A 629 9.92 42.14 -31.16
CA GLU A 629 9.81 43.59 -31.26
C GLU A 629 9.85 44.25 -29.86
N ASN A 630 10.74 45.23 -29.68
CA ASN A 630 10.96 45.96 -28.42
C ASN A 630 11.30 45.07 -27.20
N ALA A 631 11.72 43.82 -27.40
CA ALA A 631 12.09 42.93 -26.30
C ALA A 631 13.43 43.35 -25.66
N ASN A 632 13.56 43.15 -24.35
CA ASN A 632 14.81 43.38 -23.62
C ASN A 632 15.61 42.07 -23.52
N LEU A 633 16.67 41.92 -24.30
CA LEU A 633 17.59 40.77 -24.33
C LEU A 633 18.96 41.10 -23.72
N LYS A 634 19.03 42.14 -22.89
CA LYS A 634 20.28 42.60 -22.28
C LYS A 634 20.94 41.46 -21.50
N ASN A 635 22.24 41.25 -21.72
CA ASN A 635 23.03 40.20 -21.07
C ASN A 635 22.49 38.76 -21.25
N ALA A 636 21.65 38.49 -22.25
CA ALA A 636 21.17 37.14 -22.53
C ALA A 636 22.26 36.27 -23.19
N ASP A 637 22.29 34.96 -22.86
CA ASP A 637 23.11 33.97 -23.58
C ASP A 637 22.32 33.48 -24.80
N LEU A 638 22.76 33.88 -25.99
CA LEU A 638 22.15 33.56 -27.27
C LEU A 638 23.07 32.65 -28.12
N VAL A 639 23.99 31.92 -27.47
CA VAL A 639 24.92 31.03 -28.17
C VAL A 639 24.15 29.95 -28.94
N LYS A 640 24.49 29.78 -30.23
CA LYS A 640 23.87 28.77 -31.13
C LYS A 640 22.35 28.90 -31.29
N VAL A 641 21.77 30.07 -31.01
CA VAL A 641 20.33 30.30 -31.23
C VAL A 641 20.03 30.44 -32.72
N ASP A 642 18.93 29.85 -33.19
CA ASP A 642 18.42 30.05 -34.55
C ASP A 642 17.35 31.14 -34.59
N PHE A 643 17.69 32.31 -35.14
CA PHE A 643 16.78 33.44 -35.35
C PHE A 643 16.26 33.55 -36.79
N THR A 644 16.36 32.51 -37.62
CA THR A 644 15.95 32.60 -39.04
C THR A 644 14.56 33.24 -39.21
N ASN A 645 14.45 34.32 -39.99
CA ASN A 645 13.24 35.14 -40.20
C ASN A 645 12.66 35.84 -38.95
N ALA A 646 13.41 35.96 -37.85
CA ALA A 646 12.93 36.62 -36.63
C ALA A 646 12.75 38.14 -36.80
N ASN A 647 11.79 38.72 -36.07
CA ASN A 647 11.63 40.17 -35.92
C ASN A 647 12.24 40.66 -34.60
N LEU A 648 13.38 41.33 -34.64
CA LEU A 648 14.12 41.92 -33.52
C LEU A 648 14.07 43.46 -33.54
N GLN A 649 13.07 44.05 -34.21
CA GLN A 649 12.97 45.51 -34.32
C GLN A 649 12.91 46.16 -32.92
N GLY A 650 13.74 47.17 -32.66
CA GLY A 650 13.77 47.87 -31.37
C GLY A 650 14.29 47.06 -30.18
N ALA A 651 14.71 45.80 -30.38
CA ALA A 651 15.15 44.95 -29.29
C ALA A 651 16.47 45.44 -28.65
N ASN A 652 16.60 45.33 -27.33
CA ASN A 652 17.85 45.66 -26.61
C ASN A 652 18.73 44.42 -26.48
N LEU A 653 19.84 44.38 -27.22
CA LEU A 653 20.81 43.27 -27.25
C LEU A 653 22.10 43.59 -26.48
N THR A 654 22.13 44.65 -25.68
CA THR A 654 23.35 45.11 -24.99
C THR A 654 23.94 44.02 -24.10
N GLY A 655 25.20 43.67 -24.30
CA GLY A 655 25.90 42.65 -23.50
C GLY A 655 25.48 41.20 -23.76
N SER A 656 24.61 40.94 -24.74
CA SER A 656 24.23 39.58 -25.13
C SER A 656 25.36 38.85 -25.86
N GLU A 657 25.42 37.52 -25.72
CA GLU A 657 26.41 36.66 -26.37
C GLU A 657 25.77 35.92 -27.55
N LEU A 658 26.20 36.22 -28.77
CA LEU A 658 25.61 35.72 -30.03
C LEU A 658 26.53 34.74 -30.77
N SER A 659 27.55 34.17 -30.12
CA SER A 659 28.45 33.22 -30.76
C SER A 659 27.69 32.05 -31.39
N GLU A 660 27.96 31.81 -32.68
CA GLU A 660 27.33 30.75 -33.50
C GLU A 660 25.80 30.90 -33.69
N ALA A 661 25.20 32.05 -33.38
CA ALA A 661 23.78 32.30 -33.68
C ALA A 661 23.54 32.41 -35.20
N ARG A 662 22.38 31.93 -35.66
CA ARG A 662 21.94 32.06 -37.06
C ARG A 662 20.97 33.24 -37.20
N LEU A 663 21.30 34.20 -38.07
CA LEU A 663 20.55 35.45 -38.23
C LEU A 663 20.00 35.62 -39.65
N ASP A 664 19.73 34.51 -40.35
CA ASP A 664 19.28 34.52 -41.74
C ASP A 664 17.94 35.26 -41.86
N LYS A 665 17.88 36.37 -42.62
CA LYS A 665 16.67 37.18 -42.88
C LYS A 665 15.99 37.78 -41.63
N CYS A 666 16.74 38.03 -40.55
CA CYS A 666 16.18 38.72 -39.38
C CYS A 666 15.92 40.22 -39.65
N ASN A 667 14.79 40.75 -39.19
CA ASN A 667 14.61 42.20 -39.08
C ASN A 667 15.26 42.69 -37.79
N ILE A 668 16.29 43.51 -37.88
CA ILE A 668 17.08 43.99 -36.74
C ILE A 668 17.09 45.53 -36.67
N THR A 669 16.12 46.18 -37.31
CA THR A 669 16.02 47.65 -37.38
C THR A 669 15.85 48.26 -35.99
N ASP A 670 16.48 49.39 -35.71
CA ASP A 670 16.40 50.12 -34.43
C ASP A 670 16.80 49.33 -33.16
N SER A 671 17.37 48.13 -33.29
CA SER A 671 17.85 47.35 -32.15
C SER A 671 19.07 48.00 -31.50
N GLN A 672 19.14 48.01 -30.16
CA GLN A 672 20.30 48.51 -29.42
C GLN A 672 21.39 47.43 -29.32
N ARG A 673 22.44 47.52 -30.14
CA ARG A 673 23.48 46.47 -30.26
C ARG A 673 24.84 46.81 -29.65
N GLY A 674 24.94 47.90 -28.89
CA GLY A 674 26.20 48.59 -28.59
C GLY A 674 27.33 47.79 -27.93
N VAL A 675 27.10 46.55 -27.48
CA VAL A 675 28.12 45.66 -26.87
C VAL A 675 27.80 44.16 -27.07
N ALA A 676 27.10 43.77 -28.14
CA ALA A 676 26.83 42.34 -28.36
C ALA A 676 28.11 41.60 -28.77
N VAL A 677 28.40 40.45 -28.15
CA VAL A 677 29.63 39.68 -28.39
C VAL A 677 29.39 38.69 -29.53
N PHE A 678 30.23 38.76 -30.58
CA PHE A 678 30.24 37.81 -31.70
C PHE A 678 31.60 37.10 -31.75
N ARG A 679 31.67 35.79 -31.47
CA ARG A 679 32.86 34.99 -31.79
C ARG A 679 32.54 34.03 -32.93
N LYS A 680 33.12 34.28 -34.11
CA LYS A 680 32.95 33.45 -35.30
C LYS A 680 34.03 32.36 -35.36
N TYR A 681 33.66 31.13 -35.77
CA TYR A 681 34.62 30.06 -36.08
C TYR A 681 35.54 30.48 -37.24
N LYS A 682 36.83 30.15 -37.10
CA LYS A 682 37.97 30.58 -37.93
C LYS A 682 37.96 30.10 -39.41
N ASN A 683 36.88 29.52 -39.93
CA ASN A 683 36.89 28.79 -41.22
C ASN A 683 35.76 29.11 -42.23
N GLU A 684 35.00 30.20 -42.09
CA GLU A 684 34.07 30.63 -43.15
C GLU A 684 34.62 31.77 -44.00
N LYS A 685 34.58 31.58 -45.33
CA LYS A 685 35.02 32.55 -46.33
C LYS A 685 34.43 33.94 -46.08
N ARG A 686 35.30 34.95 -46.06
CA ARG A 686 34.98 36.38 -46.13
C ARG A 686 34.20 36.68 -47.42
N SER A 687 32.88 36.65 -47.42
CA SER A 687 32.12 37.26 -48.54
C SER A 687 30.72 37.77 -48.23
N LYS A 688 30.29 37.94 -46.96
CA LYS A 688 28.94 38.46 -46.65
C LYS A 688 28.83 39.28 -45.35
N ILE A 689 29.85 40.07 -45.00
CA ILE A 689 29.74 41.08 -43.92
C ILE A 689 30.39 42.39 -44.37
N ALA A 690 29.95 42.88 -45.52
CA ALA A 690 30.21 44.23 -45.99
C ALA A 690 28.91 44.74 -46.62
N GLU A 691 27.89 44.87 -45.75
CA GLU A 691 26.61 45.58 -45.90
C GLU A 691 25.65 45.00 -44.83
N ILE A 692 25.92 45.33 -43.56
CA ILE A 692 24.98 45.26 -42.43
C ILE A 692 25.27 46.45 -41.54
#